data_AF-A0A815RJL1-F1
#
_entry.id   AF-A0A815RJL1-F1
#
_cell.length_a   1.000
_cell.length_b   1.000
_cell.length_c   1.000
_cell.angle_alpha   90.00
_cell.angle_beta   90.00
_cell.angle_gamma   90.00
#
_symmetry.space_group_name_H-M   'P 1'
#
loop_
_entity.id
_entity.type
_entity.pdbx_description
1 polymer ?
#
loop_
_entity_poly.entity_id
_entity_poly.type
_entity_poly.pdbx_seq_one_letter_code
_entity_poly.pdbx_strand_id
1 'polypeptide(L)'
;MSIKKNHPHVINLNQLVLNVPIRRKLTDHEDRDKFEWNQWQSATKTVNNVEAPTKEKHIRNLIVGTFRLDGCRLFWSMVIRIHIESHPIVSWKFCYVIHRLLKDGHRNVVHDCIILSSYFDQLCKYWSGVQQSYGLLTHRYCHLLVSKLKFHVKNPTFTGGLTFDEPNDIRRLFKDNYNLYLPLCNELFDYMEELLNLVQVIFTSLDQSRTNSMTTTGQCRLNPIIVCIQDSSLLYDYIVKVLFKLHEGLSGDALQEHRQRLTDQFRRLKRFYNQTSTLQYFKTLIKVPILPENPPNFNIKEDMKNYQSPVPVVSATSTESLQGMDDLLTGTSTDTKSILKTTVSDDSAASNMMYNRTKEISELEQRVMQYDAMLKQNRSETDDLHRTIAAKDTELIAEKNHRLQIEEQLRQQFDNQKRIADMHAIDNKASSNEKFNKLLETYNKLRDEHAIVLNREGETKKQLTDITQQHSQLKEEHQKKEEEFNQNQEKINNEIVQLRQTNDELQDRIQVLTTERNDYQSITKTTAERMKEIENAKQNVEERFKQLENDKTRIDNDKSTFEQKLKQTEGARRDLHDKNREHEENLIDLLHDKETLELKVIDLEESARKWAQKFVETTDKQKLIQTNHEKLLGNLKRQHKFSILTYCINQMHDGVDRMKNKELSGEKNTSEYLLSKIQMAIASTKKIQDLYKKKNESDETTTLAFINECITLSNYMVDIVIHGKAASNFAQNVDLANSCRDTTLYCIDIYTNYQTPSASNDNDKQTNELIHRLNSLIEKCKTLLKK
;
A
#
# COMPACT_ATOMS: atom_id res chain seq x y z
N MET A 1 -14.01 39.76 11.85
CA MET A 1 -13.75 40.29 10.49
C MET A 1 -14.99 40.06 9.64
N SER A 2 -15.56 41.11 9.04
CA SER A 2 -16.77 40.99 8.23
C SER A 2 -16.47 40.44 6.84
N ILE A 3 -16.96 39.22 6.53
CA ILE A 3 -16.87 38.66 5.18
C ILE A 3 -18.02 39.23 4.34
N LYS A 4 -17.78 40.40 3.73
CA LYS A 4 -18.53 40.85 2.55
C LYS A 4 -17.77 40.41 1.30
N LYS A 5 -18.16 39.27 0.71
CA LYS A 5 -17.77 38.90 -0.67
C LYS A 5 -18.98 38.29 -1.38
N ASN A 6 -19.41 38.97 -2.44
CA ASN A 6 -20.31 38.57 -3.53
C ASN A 6 -21.00 37.21 -3.37
N HIS A 7 -22.28 37.21 -2.95
CA HIS A 7 -23.14 36.03 -3.05
C HIS A 7 -23.53 35.76 -4.51
N PRO A 8 -23.18 34.61 -5.11
CA PRO A 8 -23.71 34.21 -6.40
C PRO A 8 -25.08 33.55 -6.21
N HIS A 9 -26.13 34.13 -6.80
CA HIS A 9 -27.46 33.54 -7.02
C HIS A 9 -27.99 32.61 -5.89
N VAL A 10 -28.28 33.16 -4.71
CA VAL A 10 -29.11 32.45 -3.72
C VAL A 10 -30.49 32.20 -4.37
N ILE A 11 -30.84 30.94 -4.64
CA ILE A 11 -32.21 30.57 -5.02
C ILE A 11 -33.09 30.97 -3.84
N ASN A 12 -34.17 31.68 -4.14
CA ASN A 12 -35.09 32.13 -3.11
C ASN A 12 -35.74 30.91 -2.44
N LEU A 13 -35.28 30.57 -1.23
CA LEU A 13 -35.77 29.41 -0.48
C LEU A 13 -37.30 29.47 -0.28
N ASN A 14 -37.88 30.67 -0.18
CA ASN A 14 -39.34 30.85 -0.17
C ASN A 14 -40.01 30.23 -1.41
N GLN A 15 -39.45 30.44 -2.60
CA GLN A 15 -39.99 29.92 -3.85
C GLN A 15 -39.91 28.39 -3.91
N LEU A 16 -38.80 27.79 -3.47
CA LEU A 16 -38.69 26.33 -3.41
C LEU A 16 -39.64 25.72 -2.37
N VAL A 17 -39.82 26.35 -1.21
CA VAL A 17 -40.73 25.86 -0.16
C VAL A 17 -42.21 26.02 -0.53
N LEU A 18 -42.55 26.97 -1.40
CA LEU A 18 -43.88 27.05 -2.02
C LEU A 18 -44.16 25.84 -2.94
N ASN A 19 -43.14 25.30 -3.61
CA ASN A 19 -43.25 24.13 -4.49
C ASN A 19 -43.40 22.80 -3.73
N VAL A 20 -43.01 22.73 -2.46
CA VAL A 20 -43.28 21.55 -1.60
C VAL A 20 -44.79 21.48 -1.32
N PRO A 21 -45.52 20.39 -1.60
CA PRO A 21 -46.99 20.38 -1.48
C PRO A 21 -47.48 20.39 -0.02
N ILE A 22 -48.64 21.02 0.24
CA ILE A 22 -49.41 20.79 1.48
C ILE A 22 -50.22 19.52 1.27
N ARG A 23 -49.89 18.45 2.00
CA ARG A 23 -50.61 17.17 1.91
C ARG A 23 -51.74 17.05 2.92
N ARG A 24 -51.53 17.58 4.14
CA ARG A 24 -52.54 17.58 5.20
C ARG A 24 -52.60 18.95 5.86
N LYS A 25 -53.81 19.36 6.23
CA LYS A 25 -54.10 20.55 7.06
C LYS A 25 -54.74 20.07 8.35
N LEU A 26 -54.46 20.77 9.45
CA LEU A 26 -55.21 20.61 10.69
C LEU A 26 -56.56 21.32 10.54
N THR A 27 -57.62 20.66 11.00
CA THR A 27 -59.02 21.09 10.81
C THR A 27 -59.53 22.00 11.92
N ASP A 28 -59.00 21.83 13.13
CA ASP A 28 -59.23 22.72 14.26
C ASP A 28 -58.19 23.85 14.23
N HIS A 29 -58.66 25.10 14.41
CA HIS A 29 -57.83 26.31 14.35
C HIS A 29 -57.00 26.51 15.63
N GLU A 30 -57.56 26.31 16.82
CA GLU A 30 -56.83 26.56 18.08
C GLU A 30 -55.72 25.53 18.27
N ASP A 31 -56.05 24.26 18.00
CA ASP A 31 -55.13 23.14 18.07
C ASP A 31 -54.05 23.20 16.97
N ARG A 32 -54.35 23.84 15.84
CA ARG A 32 -53.40 24.15 14.77
C ARG A 32 -52.39 25.22 15.18
N ASP A 33 -52.84 26.37 15.66
CA ASP A 33 -51.93 27.48 15.99
C ASP A 33 -51.01 27.10 17.16
N LYS A 34 -51.56 26.41 18.17
CA LYS A 34 -50.78 25.82 19.28
C LYS A 34 -49.75 24.80 18.78
N PHE A 35 -50.10 23.97 17.80
CA PHE A 35 -49.17 23.01 17.20
C PHE A 35 -48.08 23.71 16.36
N GLU A 36 -48.43 24.63 15.48
CA GLU A 36 -47.48 25.38 14.66
C GLU A 36 -46.50 26.18 15.54
N TRP A 37 -46.96 26.78 16.64
CA TRP A 37 -46.11 27.44 17.62
C TRP A 37 -45.14 26.47 18.34
N ASN A 38 -45.63 25.31 18.78
CA ASN A 38 -44.78 24.27 19.39
C ASN A 38 -43.71 23.72 18.42
N GLN A 39 -44.05 23.59 17.13
CA GLN A 39 -43.11 23.23 16.08
C GLN A 39 -42.08 24.34 15.85
N TRP A 40 -42.50 25.61 15.80
CA TRP A 40 -41.59 26.76 15.66
C TRP A 40 -40.63 26.91 16.84
N GLN A 41 -41.12 26.73 18.08
CA GLN A 41 -40.26 26.66 19.26
C GLN A 41 -39.23 25.52 19.15
N SER A 42 -39.65 24.36 18.65
CA SER A 42 -38.74 23.21 18.50
C SER A 42 -37.70 23.49 17.41
N ALA A 43 -38.09 24.10 16.28
CA ALA A 43 -37.17 24.49 15.20
C ALA A 43 -36.14 25.54 15.64
N THR A 44 -36.53 26.56 16.40
CA THR A 44 -35.60 27.58 16.93
C THR A 44 -34.72 27.06 18.06
N LYS A 45 -35.21 26.10 18.87
CA LYS A 45 -34.40 25.43 19.91
C LYS A 45 -33.44 24.37 19.34
N THR A 46 -33.66 23.84 18.13
CA THR A 46 -32.69 22.98 17.44
C THR A 46 -31.73 23.74 16.53
N VAL A 47 -32.22 24.67 15.72
CA VAL A 47 -31.44 25.43 14.73
C VAL A 47 -31.12 26.81 15.29
N ASN A 48 -30.02 26.90 16.04
CA ASN A 48 -29.52 28.13 16.68
C ASN A 48 -27.98 28.19 16.73
N ASN A 49 -27.46 29.34 17.13
CA ASN A 49 -26.02 29.65 17.18
C ASN A 49 -25.29 29.17 18.45
N VAL A 50 -26.01 28.62 19.44
CA VAL A 50 -25.41 28.14 20.71
C VAL A 50 -24.55 26.90 20.45
N GLU A 51 -23.27 26.90 20.85
CA GLU A 51 -22.35 25.77 20.62
C GLU A 51 -22.56 24.60 21.61
N ALA A 52 -23.75 24.00 21.56
CA ALA A 52 -24.17 22.89 22.40
C ALA A 52 -24.91 21.82 21.57
N PRO A 53 -24.88 20.53 21.98
CA PRO A 53 -25.61 19.47 21.30
C PRO A 53 -27.11 19.75 21.27
N THR A 54 -27.79 19.23 20.26
CA THR A 54 -29.21 19.49 20.05
C THR A 54 -30.04 18.59 20.97
N LYS A 55 -30.87 19.18 21.86
CA LYS A 55 -31.67 18.40 22.83
C LYS A 55 -32.72 17.55 22.10
N GLU A 56 -32.64 16.22 22.25
CA GLU A 56 -33.44 15.20 21.53
C GLU A 56 -34.96 15.47 21.55
N LYS A 57 -35.49 15.99 22.68
CA LYS A 57 -36.93 16.32 22.81
C LYS A 57 -37.45 17.25 21.70
N HIS A 58 -36.63 18.20 21.24
CA HIS A 58 -37.04 19.13 20.18
C HIS A 58 -36.93 18.48 18.79
N ILE A 59 -35.96 17.59 18.58
CA ILE A 59 -35.85 16.80 17.33
C ILE A 59 -37.05 15.87 17.21
N ARG A 60 -37.38 15.14 18.29
CA ARG A 60 -38.55 14.25 18.35
C ARG A 60 -39.86 14.98 18.06
N ASN A 61 -40.04 16.18 18.62
CA ASN A 61 -41.20 17.02 18.32
C ASN A 61 -41.28 17.37 16.82
N LEU A 62 -40.16 17.71 16.17
CA LEU A 62 -40.13 18.00 14.73
C LEU A 62 -40.41 16.74 13.89
N ILE A 63 -39.85 15.59 14.27
CA ILE A 63 -40.12 14.29 13.63
C ILE A 63 -41.62 13.97 13.69
N VAL A 64 -42.23 14.00 14.89
CA VAL A 64 -43.68 13.81 15.09
C VAL A 64 -44.48 14.82 14.28
N GLY A 65 -43.99 16.06 14.15
CA GLY A 65 -44.60 17.08 13.30
C GLY A 65 -44.69 16.68 11.83
N THR A 66 -43.68 15.97 11.30
CA THR A 66 -43.73 15.47 9.91
C THR A 66 -44.75 14.36 9.70
N PHE A 67 -45.02 13.53 10.72
CA PHE A 67 -46.10 12.53 10.66
C PHE A 67 -47.49 13.16 10.81
N ARG A 68 -47.65 14.23 11.62
CA ARG A 68 -48.95 14.91 11.78
C ARG A 68 -49.40 15.64 10.49
N LEU A 69 -48.46 16.04 9.63
CA LEU A 69 -48.72 16.80 8.39
C LEU A 69 -48.32 16.08 7.09
N ASP A 70 -47.97 14.79 7.17
CA ASP A 70 -47.53 13.94 6.05
C ASP A 70 -46.37 14.53 5.22
N GLY A 71 -45.41 15.23 5.84
CA GLY A 71 -44.26 15.87 5.17
C GLY A 71 -43.58 16.94 6.01
N CYS A 72 -42.51 17.58 5.50
CA CYS A 72 -41.72 18.57 6.26
C CYS A 72 -41.96 20.04 5.85
N ARG A 73 -42.95 20.34 4.98
CA ARG A 73 -43.23 21.72 4.52
C ARG A 73 -43.33 22.74 5.66
N LEU A 74 -43.96 22.37 6.79
CA LEU A 74 -44.09 23.27 7.95
C LEU A 74 -42.73 23.64 8.54
N PHE A 75 -41.85 22.67 8.78
CA PHE A 75 -40.47 22.90 9.25
C PHE A 75 -39.72 23.86 8.32
N TRP A 76 -39.79 23.63 7.01
CA TRP A 76 -39.16 24.50 6.03
C TRP A 76 -39.70 25.95 6.04
N SER A 77 -41.01 26.12 6.23
CA SER A 77 -41.62 27.46 6.36
C SER A 77 -41.16 28.24 7.61
N MET A 78 -40.72 27.52 8.65
CA MET A 78 -40.14 28.10 9.87
C MET A 78 -38.66 28.43 9.68
N VAL A 79 -37.91 27.49 9.10
CA VAL A 79 -36.46 27.58 8.91
C VAL A 79 -36.04 28.71 7.97
N ILE A 80 -36.87 29.06 6.99
CA ILE A 80 -36.72 30.28 6.17
C ILE A 80 -36.48 31.52 7.05
N ARG A 81 -37.11 31.61 8.22
CA ARG A 81 -37.03 32.76 9.14
C ARG A 81 -35.77 32.74 10.02
N ILE A 82 -34.98 31.67 9.99
CA ILE A 82 -33.81 31.47 10.87
C ILE A 82 -32.50 31.93 10.20
N HIS A 83 -32.51 32.23 8.89
CA HIS A 83 -31.33 32.65 8.11
C HIS A 83 -30.14 31.69 8.28
N ILE A 84 -30.25 30.48 7.72
CA ILE A 84 -29.31 29.36 7.93
C ILE A 84 -27.85 29.76 7.67
N GLU A 85 -27.62 30.54 6.62
CA GLU A 85 -26.31 30.99 6.11
C GLU A 85 -25.62 32.02 7.02
N SER A 86 -26.34 32.61 7.97
CA SER A 86 -25.85 33.71 8.82
C SER A 86 -24.74 33.28 9.77
N HIS A 87 -24.71 32.01 10.18
CA HIS A 87 -23.77 31.52 11.18
C HIS A 87 -23.45 30.03 10.97
N PRO A 88 -22.17 29.61 11.03
CA PRO A 88 -21.79 28.25 10.63
C PRO A 88 -22.30 27.17 11.60
N ILE A 89 -22.48 27.49 12.90
CA ILE A 89 -23.16 26.58 13.85
C ILE A 89 -24.66 26.40 13.48
N VAL A 90 -25.33 27.45 13.00
CA VAL A 90 -26.74 27.39 12.60
C VAL A 90 -26.87 26.47 11.39
N SER A 91 -26.01 26.63 10.38
CA SER A 91 -25.95 25.72 9.23
C SER A 91 -25.60 24.27 9.61
N TRP A 92 -24.65 24.07 10.54
CA TRP A 92 -24.28 22.75 11.04
C TRP A 92 -25.45 22.02 11.71
N LYS A 93 -26.14 22.69 12.64
CA LYS A 93 -27.33 22.13 13.31
C LYS A 93 -28.49 21.94 12.35
N PHE A 94 -28.69 22.83 11.39
CA PHE A 94 -29.67 22.66 10.32
C PHE A 94 -29.42 21.37 9.52
N CYS A 95 -28.18 21.12 9.08
CA CYS A 95 -27.84 19.89 8.36
C CYS A 95 -28.13 18.64 9.21
N TYR A 96 -27.81 18.68 10.51
CA TYR A 96 -28.12 17.60 11.44
C TYR A 96 -29.63 17.36 11.63
N VAL A 97 -30.44 18.42 11.78
CA VAL A 97 -31.90 18.30 11.89
C VAL A 97 -32.49 17.74 10.60
N ILE A 98 -32.04 18.20 9.43
CA ILE A 98 -32.44 17.61 8.14
C ILE A 98 -32.08 16.13 8.07
N HIS A 99 -30.88 15.73 8.51
CA HIS A 99 -30.47 14.33 8.49
C HIS A 99 -31.39 13.45 9.37
N ARG A 100 -31.74 13.92 10.58
CA ARG A 100 -32.72 13.25 11.45
C ARG A 100 -34.12 13.21 10.85
N LEU A 101 -34.60 14.30 10.25
CA LEU A 101 -35.91 14.33 9.59
C LEU A 101 -35.97 13.39 8.37
N LEU A 102 -34.90 13.30 7.58
CA LEU A 102 -34.80 12.36 6.47
C LEU A 102 -34.80 10.91 6.96
N LYS A 103 -34.10 10.60 8.06
CA LYS A 103 -33.99 9.23 8.58
C LYS A 103 -35.24 8.76 9.32
N ASP A 104 -35.75 9.56 10.26
CA ASP A 104 -36.76 9.16 11.24
C ASP A 104 -38.16 9.75 10.94
N GLY A 105 -38.26 10.68 9.99
CA GLY A 105 -39.51 11.38 9.65
C GLY A 105 -40.43 10.62 8.71
N HIS A 106 -41.59 11.22 8.40
CA HIS A 106 -42.54 10.65 7.46
C HIS A 106 -41.93 10.44 6.07
N ARG A 107 -42.31 9.38 5.34
CA ARG A 107 -41.73 9.03 4.01
C ARG A 107 -41.65 10.19 3.02
N ASN A 108 -42.64 11.09 3.05
CA ASN A 108 -42.70 12.25 2.17
C ASN A 108 -41.63 13.32 2.45
N VAL A 109 -40.96 13.30 3.61
CA VAL A 109 -39.85 14.20 3.93
C VAL A 109 -38.71 14.05 2.90
N VAL A 110 -38.48 12.84 2.41
CA VAL A 110 -37.50 12.58 1.35
C VAL A 110 -37.91 13.28 0.05
N HIS A 111 -39.16 13.10 -0.40
CA HIS A 111 -39.69 13.79 -1.59
C HIS A 111 -39.67 15.32 -1.46
N ASP A 112 -40.05 15.85 -0.30
CA ASP A 112 -40.03 17.29 -0.01
C ASP A 112 -38.61 17.86 -0.08
N CYS A 113 -37.63 17.15 0.49
CA CYS A 113 -36.23 17.55 0.46
C CYS A 113 -35.56 17.36 -0.92
N ILE A 114 -36.03 16.42 -1.76
CA ILE A 114 -35.57 16.28 -3.16
C ILE A 114 -35.89 17.54 -3.97
N ILE A 115 -37.09 18.11 -3.81
CA ILE A 115 -37.47 19.40 -4.45
C ILE A 115 -36.51 20.53 -4.03
N LEU A 116 -35.99 20.44 -2.80
CA LEU A 116 -35.07 21.40 -2.19
C LEU A 116 -33.58 21.06 -2.41
N SER A 117 -33.25 20.02 -3.19
CA SER A 117 -31.87 19.56 -3.43
C SER A 117 -30.94 20.70 -3.91
N SER A 118 -31.44 21.56 -4.79
CA SER A 118 -30.72 22.74 -5.31
C SER A 118 -30.31 23.74 -4.22
N TYR A 119 -31.05 23.84 -3.12
CA TYR A 119 -30.68 24.68 -1.98
C TYR A 119 -29.49 24.10 -1.21
N PHE A 120 -29.42 22.78 -1.02
CA PHE A 120 -28.28 22.12 -0.38
C PHE A 120 -27.00 22.26 -1.21
N ASP A 121 -27.08 22.16 -2.54
CA ASP A 121 -25.94 22.44 -3.44
C ASP A 121 -25.43 23.89 -3.30
N GLN A 122 -26.31 24.86 -3.03
CA GLN A 122 -25.92 26.25 -2.81
C GLN A 122 -25.34 26.50 -1.43
N LEU A 123 -25.95 25.94 -0.38
CA LEU A 123 -25.40 25.99 0.98
C LEU A 123 -24.01 25.34 1.02
N CYS A 124 -23.81 24.23 0.29
CA CYS A 124 -22.53 23.58 0.09
C CYS A 124 -21.48 24.51 -0.56
N LYS A 125 -21.86 25.19 -1.66
CA LYS A 125 -21.00 26.15 -2.38
C LYS A 125 -20.66 27.38 -1.54
N TYR A 126 -21.60 27.86 -0.72
CA TYR A 126 -21.38 29.01 0.17
C TYR A 126 -20.33 28.72 1.24
N TRP A 127 -20.36 27.52 1.85
CA TRP A 127 -19.41 27.14 2.90
C TRP A 127 -18.07 26.58 2.40
N SER A 128 -17.91 26.27 1.11
CA SER A 128 -16.68 25.67 0.56
C SER A 128 -15.42 26.54 0.74
N GLY A 129 -15.58 27.87 0.77
CA GLY A 129 -14.48 28.81 1.01
C GLY A 129 -14.07 28.96 2.48
N VAL A 130 -14.83 28.41 3.43
CA VAL A 130 -14.65 28.63 4.88
C VAL A 130 -13.99 27.41 5.52
N GLN A 131 -12.66 27.34 5.40
CA GLN A 131 -11.85 26.18 5.82
C GLN A 131 -11.60 26.08 7.34
N GLN A 132 -12.10 27.03 8.14
CA GLN A 132 -11.95 27.04 9.60
C GLN A 132 -13.32 26.89 10.29
N SER A 133 -13.32 26.34 11.52
CA SER A 133 -14.53 26.14 12.34
C SER A 133 -15.60 25.29 11.61
N TYR A 134 -16.88 25.53 11.90
CA TYR A 134 -18.00 24.76 11.35
C TYR A 134 -18.25 24.94 9.84
N GLY A 135 -17.51 25.81 9.14
CA GLY A 135 -17.66 26.01 7.69
C GLY A 135 -17.36 24.72 6.91
N LEU A 136 -16.15 24.17 7.08
CA LEU A 136 -15.73 22.92 6.45
C LEU A 136 -16.60 21.72 6.86
N LEU A 137 -17.00 21.66 8.14
CA LEU A 137 -17.93 20.65 8.66
C LEU A 137 -19.28 20.71 7.93
N THR A 138 -19.86 21.90 7.83
CA THR A 138 -21.15 22.14 7.14
C THR A 138 -21.05 21.83 5.65
N HIS A 139 -19.98 22.25 4.99
CA HIS A 139 -19.72 21.97 3.58
C HIS A 139 -19.75 20.45 3.29
N ARG A 140 -19.03 19.65 4.10
CA ARG A 140 -19.04 18.18 3.99
C ARG A 140 -20.39 17.56 4.36
N TYR A 141 -21.12 18.15 5.31
CA TYR A 141 -22.46 17.65 5.64
C TYR A 141 -23.46 17.90 4.49
N CYS A 142 -23.38 19.05 3.82
CA CYS A 142 -24.20 19.31 2.64
C CYS A 142 -23.91 18.29 1.52
N HIS A 143 -22.64 17.91 1.30
CA HIS A 143 -22.28 16.83 0.38
C HIS A 143 -22.95 15.49 0.74
N LEU A 144 -22.91 15.08 2.01
CA LEU A 144 -23.59 13.87 2.49
C LEU A 144 -25.10 13.93 2.26
N LEU A 145 -25.75 15.05 2.57
CA LEU A 145 -27.19 15.23 2.38
C LEU A 145 -27.59 15.18 0.90
N VAL A 146 -26.83 15.84 0.02
CA VAL A 146 -27.03 15.77 -1.44
C VAL A 146 -26.81 14.35 -1.96
N SER A 147 -25.82 13.62 -1.45
CA SER A 147 -25.59 12.20 -1.80
C SER A 147 -26.76 11.31 -1.38
N LYS A 148 -27.25 11.45 -0.14
CA LYS A 148 -28.46 10.76 0.37
C LYS A 148 -29.69 11.06 -0.51
N LEU A 149 -29.94 12.33 -0.86
CA LEU A 149 -31.06 12.69 -1.73
C LEU A 149 -30.91 12.10 -3.15
N LYS A 150 -29.71 12.12 -3.74
CA LYS A 150 -29.43 11.49 -5.04
C LYS A 150 -29.66 9.97 -5.01
N PHE A 151 -29.27 9.30 -3.93
CA PHE A 151 -29.55 7.88 -3.72
C PHE A 151 -31.06 7.59 -3.75
N HIS A 152 -31.88 8.37 -3.02
CA HIS A 152 -33.34 8.16 -3.00
C HIS A 152 -34.07 8.58 -4.29
N VAL A 153 -33.52 9.51 -5.09
CA VAL A 153 -34.04 9.81 -6.44
C VAL A 153 -33.92 8.60 -7.35
N LYS A 154 -32.80 7.87 -7.28
CA LYS A 154 -32.55 6.68 -8.09
C LYS A 154 -33.20 5.41 -7.54
N ASN A 155 -33.27 5.28 -6.21
CA ASN A 155 -33.76 4.11 -5.49
C ASN A 155 -34.99 4.47 -4.62
N PRO A 156 -36.13 4.81 -5.23
CA PRO A 156 -37.33 5.29 -4.51
C PRO A 156 -38.01 4.21 -3.65
N THR A 157 -37.60 2.95 -3.77
CA THR A 157 -38.03 1.84 -2.91
C THR A 157 -37.50 1.95 -1.48
N PHE A 158 -36.38 2.66 -1.26
CA PHE A 158 -35.81 2.86 0.06
C PHE A 158 -36.45 4.06 0.75
N THR A 159 -37.01 3.83 1.94
CA THR A 159 -37.36 4.89 2.88
C THR A 159 -36.13 5.69 3.27
N GLY A 160 -36.30 6.92 3.74
CA GLY A 160 -35.18 7.76 4.18
C GLY A 160 -34.38 7.19 5.37
N GLY A 161 -34.96 6.23 6.10
CA GLY A 161 -34.30 5.43 7.13
C GLY A 161 -33.36 4.34 6.59
N LEU A 162 -33.29 4.17 5.26
CA LEU A 162 -32.67 3.06 4.52
C LEU A 162 -33.36 1.70 4.74
N THR A 163 -34.69 1.67 4.90
CA THR A 163 -35.49 0.43 4.93
C THR A 163 -36.40 0.31 3.70
N PHE A 164 -37.02 -0.84 3.44
CA PHE A 164 -37.99 -1.05 2.36
C PHE A 164 -39.02 -2.12 2.76
N ASP A 165 -40.21 -2.12 2.13
CA ASP A 165 -41.40 -2.84 2.62
C ASP A 165 -41.48 -4.33 2.22
N GLU A 166 -40.82 -4.73 1.14
CA GLU A 166 -40.74 -6.14 0.67
C GLU A 166 -39.48 -6.85 1.23
N PRO A 167 -39.38 -8.21 1.20
CA PRO A 167 -38.71 -8.96 2.27
C PRO A 167 -37.29 -8.47 2.53
N ASN A 168 -36.98 -8.27 3.82
CA ASN A 168 -35.90 -7.45 4.42
C ASN A 168 -34.44 -7.90 4.12
N ASP A 169 -34.24 -8.57 2.98
CA ASP A 169 -33.00 -9.01 2.39
C ASP A 169 -32.86 -8.35 1.00
N ILE A 170 -31.97 -7.36 0.92
CA ILE A 170 -31.69 -6.58 -0.29
C ILE A 170 -31.35 -7.45 -1.51
N ARG A 171 -30.86 -8.68 -1.32
CA ARG A 171 -30.53 -9.65 -2.39
C ARG A 171 -31.75 -10.16 -3.17
N ARG A 172 -32.96 -9.84 -2.73
CA ARG A 172 -34.22 -10.20 -3.40
C ARG A 172 -34.87 -9.02 -4.14
N LEU A 173 -34.40 -7.78 -3.90
CA LEU A 173 -35.00 -6.54 -4.39
C LEU A 173 -35.21 -6.52 -5.92
N PHE A 174 -34.27 -7.07 -6.68
CA PHE A 174 -34.33 -7.17 -8.14
C PHE A 174 -34.33 -8.61 -8.66
N LYS A 175 -34.67 -9.59 -7.80
CA LYS A 175 -34.60 -11.04 -8.09
C LYS A 175 -33.20 -11.39 -8.65
N ASP A 176 -33.11 -11.93 -9.86
CA ASP A 176 -31.85 -12.29 -10.55
C ASP A 176 -31.40 -11.28 -11.61
N ASN A 177 -31.94 -10.05 -11.60
CA ASN A 177 -31.51 -8.99 -12.51
C ASN A 177 -30.22 -8.29 -12.01
N TYR A 178 -29.08 -8.94 -12.24
CA TYR A 178 -27.75 -8.45 -11.84
C TYR A 178 -27.42 -7.03 -12.34
N ASN A 179 -27.98 -6.62 -13.49
CA ASN A 179 -27.78 -5.28 -14.07
C ASN A 179 -28.36 -4.15 -13.21
N LEU A 180 -29.30 -4.44 -12.30
CA LEU A 180 -29.84 -3.44 -11.36
C LEU A 180 -29.07 -3.42 -10.03
N TYR A 181 -28.40 -4.52 -9.65
CA TYR A 181 -27.55 -4.56 -8.46
C TYR A 181 -26.24 -3.81 -8.62
N LEU A 182 -25.66 -3.75 -9.82
CA LEU A 182 -24.36 -3.10 -10.04
C LEU A 182 -24.43 -1.55 -9.87
N PRO A 183 -25.43 -0.83 -10.43
CA PRO A 183 -25.63 0.59 -10.13
C PRO A 183 -25.93 0.84 -8.65
N LEU A 184 -26.83 0.04 -8.04
CA LEU A 184 -27.16 0.13 -6.62
C LEU A 184 -25.90 -0.05 -5.73
N CYS A 185 -25.02 -0.99 -6.05
CA CYS A 185 -23.78 -1.22 -5.32
C CYS A 185 -22.88 0.03 -5.35
N ASN A 186 -22.69 0.63 -6.52
CA ASN A 186 -21.91 1.86 -6.69
C ASN A 186 -22.53 3.04 -5.92
N GLU A 187 -23.85 3.16 -5.92
CA GLU A 187 -24.56 4.24 -5.22
C GLU A 187 -24.54 4.10 -3.70
N LEU A 188 -24.58 2.86 -3.18
CA LEU A 188 -24.35 2.58 -1.77
C LEU A 188 -22.89 2.93 -1.37
N PHE A 189 -21.91 2.61 -2.21
CA PHE A 189 -20.51 2.99 -1.99
C PHE A 189 -20.30 4.51 -2.03
N ASP A 190 -20.94 5.23 -2.95
CA ASP A 190 -20.84 6.70 -3.08
C ASP A 190 -21.44 7.41 -1.85
N TYR A 191 -22.53 6.87 -1.31
CA TYR A 191 -23.12 7.34 -0.06
C TYR A 191 -22.17 7.06 1.13
N MET A 192 -21.68 5.82 1.28
CA MET A 192 -20.74 5.48 2.35
C MET A 192 -19.45 6.33 2.28
N GLU A 193 -19.00 6.68 1.07
CA GLU A 193 -17.83 7.54 0.86
C GLU A 193 -18.02 8.93 1.47
N GLU A 194 -19.11 9.62 1.12
CA GLU A 194 -19.40 10.96 1.66
C GLU A 194 -19.66 10.95 3.17
N LEU A 195 -20.23 9.86 3.69
CA LEU A 195 -20.43 9.67 5.13
C LEU A 195 -19.09 9.56 5.86
N LEU A 196 -18.18 8.71 5.37
CA LEU A 196 -16.84 8.55 5.94
C LEU A 196 -16.00 9.84 5.79
N ASN A 197 -16.20 10.61 4.72
CA ASN A 197 -15.56 11.91 4.53
C ASN A 197 -16.04 12.96 5.54
N LEU A 198 -17.36 13.04 5.81
CA LEU A 198 -17.88 13.90 6.87
C LEU A 198 -17.30 13.53 8.24
N VAL A 199 -17.36 12.24 8.60
CA VAL A 199 -16.88 11.72 9.89
C VAL A 199 -15.39 12.02 10.10
N GLN A 200 -14.56 11.80 9.07
CA GLN A 200 -13.12 12.10 9.14
C GLN A 200 -12.87 13.59 9.47
N VAL A 201 -13.63 14.50 8.85
CA VAL A 201 -13.51 15.95 9.11
C VAL A 201 -14.03 16.32 10.51
N ILE A 202 -15.08 15.65 11.03
CA ILE A 202 -15.53 15.84 12.43
C ILE A 202 -14.39 15.55 13.40
N PHE A 203 -13.73 14.38 13.30
CA PHE A 203 -12.60 14.05 14.17
C PHE A 203 -11.43 15.01 14.02
N THR A 204 -11.01 15.30 12.78
CA THR A 204 -9.92 16.26 12.53
C THR A 204 -10.24 17.66 13.10
N SER A 205 -11.50 18.09 13.10
CA SER A 205 -11.90 19.38 13.71
C SER A 205 -11.79 19.41 15.24
N LEU A 206 -11.91 18.27 15.91
CA LEU A 206 -11.73 18.16 17.36
C LEU A 206 -10.24 18.20 17.72
N ASP A 207 -9.41 17.48 16.97
CA ASP A 207 -7.95 17.48 17.13
C ASP A 207 -7.37 18.89 16.92
N GLN A 208 -7.72 19.55 15.81
CA GLN A 208 -7.25 20.89 15.46
C GLN A 208 -7.63 21.96 16.49
N SER A 209 -8.82 21.84 17.09
CA SER A 209 -9.31 22.78 18.11
C SER A 209 -9.00 22.37 19.54
N ARG A 210 -8.33 21.23 19.75
CA ARG A 210 -8.04 20.63 21.06
C ARG A 210 -9.29 20.50 21.96
N THR A 211 -10.46 20.27 21.35
CA THR A 211 -11.74 20.25 22.05
C THR A 211 -12.02 18.88 22.64
N ASN A 212 -12.20 18.79 23.96
CA ASN A 212 -12.53 17.53 24.64
C ASN A 212 -13.98 17.10 24.32
N SER A 213 -14.15 15.83 23.96
CA SER A 213 -15.45 15.17 23.66
C SER A 213 -16.54 15.35 24.73
N MET A 214 -16.18 15.59 25.99
CA MET A 214 -17.13 15.79 27.09
C MET A 214 -17.59 17.24 27.27
N THR A 215 -17.02 18.20 26.52
CA THR A 215 -17.46 19.61 26.53
C THR A 215 -18.69 19.82 25.66
N THR A 216 -19.54 20.80 25.98
CA THR A 216 -20.71 21.20 25.17
C THR A 216 -20.33 21.49 23.70
N THR A 217 -19.23 22.22 23.50
CA THR A 217 -18.61 22.49 22.19
C THR A 217 -18.22 21.20 21.46
N GLY A 218 -17.55 20.25 22.13
CA GLY A 218 -17.19 18.96 21.56
C GLY A 218 -18.41 18.12 21.18
N GLN A 219 -19.39 18.03 22.08
CA GLN A 219 -20.64 17.33 21.86
C GLN A 219 -21.46 17.94 20.70
N CYS A 220 -21.44 19.26 20.52
CA CYS A 220 -22.06 19.93 19.37
C CYS A 220 -21.51 19.43 18.02
N ARG A 221 -20.21 19.11 17.94
CA ARG A 221 -19.56 18.55 16.74
C ARG A 221 -19.75 17.04 16.62
N LEU A 222 -19.76 16.33 17.75
CA LEU A 222 -19.91 14.88 17.79
C LEU A 222 -21.36 14.41 17.55
N ASN A 223 -22.39 15.20 17.90
CA ASN A 223 -23.79 14.78 17.86
C ASN A 223 -24.25 14.16 16.51
N PRO A 224 -23.82 14.64 15.32
CA PRO A 224 -24.17 14.00 14.05
C PRO A 224 -23.61 12.60 13.83
N ILE A 225 -22.53 12.21 14.51
CA ILE A 225 -21.95 10.86 14.40
C ILE A 225 -22.95 9.77 14.77
N ILE A 226 -23.90 10.05 15.68
CA ILE A 226 -24.96 9.11 16.08
C ILE A 226 -25.72 8.62 14.84
N VAL A 227 -26.12 9.55 13.97
CA VAL A 227 -26.86 9.26 12.72
C VAL A 227 -25.93 8.61 11.70
N CYS A 228 -24.68 9.08 11.61
CA CYS A 228 -23.68 8.48 10.73
C CYS A 228 -23.44 7.00 11.04
N ILE A 229 -23.38 6.58 12.32
CA ILE A 229 -23.27 5.17 12.72
C ILE A 229 -24.48 4.36 12.20
N GLN A 230 -25.69 4.89 12.39
CA GLN A 230 -26.94 4.22 12.02
C GLN A 230 -27.13 4.08 10.51
N ASP A 231 -26.61 5.02 9.72
CA ASP A 231 -26.62 4.92 8.26
C ASP A 231 -25.46 4.03 7.77
N SER A 232 -24.25 4.17 8.32
CA SER A 232 -23.08 3.39 7.89
C SER A 232 -23.21 1.90 8.20
N SER A 233 -23.93 1.50 9.25
CA SER A 233 -24.21 0.09 9.52
C SER A 233 -25.06 -0.57 8.44
N LEU A 234 -26.14 0.12 8.02
CA LEU A 234 -27.07 -0.37 7.01
C LEU A 234 -26.42 -0.36 5.62
N LEU A 235 -25.72 0.73 5.29
CA LEU A 235 -24.96 0.82 4.05
C LEU A 235 -23.91 -0.31 3.94
N TYR A 236 -23.17 -0.62 5.01
CA TYR A 236 -22.20 -1.73 5.00
C TYR A 236 -22.87 -3.10 4.83
N ASP A 237 -23.95 -3.37 5.58
CA ASP A 237 -24.73 -4.61 5.45
C ASP A 237 -25.26 -4.80 4.02
N TYR A 238 -25.76 -3.72 3.42
CA TYR A 238 -26.27 -3.73 2.05
C TYR A 238 -25.18 -3.87 1.00
N ILE A 239 -24.04 -3.19 1.12
CA ILE A 239 -22.90 -3.35 0.21
C ILE A 239 -22.42 -4.82 0.23
N VAL A 240 -22.23 -5.41 1.42
CA VAL A 240 -21.80 -6.81 1.52
C VAL A 240 -22.82 -7.77 0.90
N LYS A 241 -24.10 -7.61 1.22
CA LYS A 241 -25.18 -8.46 0.67
C LYS A 241 -25.30 -8.33 -0.85
N VAL A 242 -25.24 -7.10 -1.39
CA VAL A 242 -25.30 -6.84 -2.84
C VAL A 242 -24.06 -7.39 -3.55
N LEU A 243 -22.87 -7.28 -2.97
CA LEU A 243 -21.65 -7.87 -3.53
C LEU A 243 -21.71 -9.40 -3.58
N PHE A 244 -22.20 -10.06 -2.53
CA PHE A 244 -22.46 -11.50 -2.56
C PHE A 244 -23.45 -11.87 -3.68
N LYS A 245 -24.54 -11.10 -3.86
CA LYS A 245 -25.49 -11.34 -4.97
C LYS A 245 -24.86 -11.12 -6.35
N LEU A 246 -24.04 -10.08 -6.53
CA LEU A 246 -23.31 -9.85 -7.79
C LEU A 246 -22.34 -10.99 -8.11
N HIS A 247 -21.67 -11.54 -7.09
CA HIS A 247 -20.78 -12.71 -7.21
C HIS A 247 -21.52 -14.02 -7.55
N GLU A 248 -22.85 -14.07 -7.53
CA GLU A 248 -23.62 -15.22 -8.07
C GLU A 248 -23.74 -15.20 -9.60
N GLY A 249 -23.71 -14.01 -10.23
CA GLY A 249 -24.03 -13.82 -11.65
C GLY A 249 -22.92 -13.21 -12.51
N LEU A 250 -21.86 -12.68 -11.92
CA LEU A 250 -20.74 -12.04 -12.63
C LEU A 250 -19.41 -12.73 -12.28
N SER A 251 -18.42 -12.61 -13.18
CA SER A 251 -17.08 -13.16 -12.97
C SER A 251 -16.34 -12.44 -11.85
N GLY A 252 -15.41 -13.14 -11.19
CA GLY A 252 -14.59 -12.57 -10.12
C GLY A 252 -13.80 -11.34 -10.57
N ASP A 253 -13.30 -11.34 -11.80
CA ASP A 253 -12.46 -10.24 -12.33
C ASP A 253 -13.28 -8.95 -12.54
N ALA A 254 -14.53 -9.07 -13.03
CA ALA A 254 -15.42 -7.92 -13.23
C ALA A 254 -15.77 -7.17 -11.92
N LEU A 255 -15.65 -7.84 -10.76
CA LEU A 255 -15.94 -7.27 -9.44
C LEU A 255 -14.67 -6.93 -8.64
N GLN A 256 -13.48 -6.98 -9.24
CA GLN A 256 -12.21 -6.71 -8.56
C GLN A 256 -12.16 -5.32 -7.93
N GLU A 257 -12.49 -4.28 -8.69
CA GLU A 257 -12.51 -2.89 -8.21
C GLU A 257 -13.51 -2.70 -7.05
N HIS A 258 -14.64 -3.41 -7.09
CA HIS A 258 -15.68 -3.33 -6.07
C HIS A 258 -15.23 -4.00 -4.76
N ARG A 259 -14.51 -5.13 -4.82
CA ARG A 259 -13.87 -5.74 -3.64
C ARG A 259 -12.79 -4.83 -3.05
N GLN A 260 -12.01 -4.15 -3.89
CA GLN A 260 -11.03 -3.17 -3.43
C GLN A 260 -11.69 -1.97 -2.72
N ARG A 261 -12.74 -1.40 -3.34
CA ARG A 261 -13.53 -0.29 -2.79
C ARG A 261 -14.14 -0.63 -1.42
N LEU A 262 -14.70 -1.84 -1.28
CA LEU A 262 -15.14 -2.34 0.03
C LEU A 262 -14.00 -2.46 1.02
N THR A 263 -12.85 -3.02 0.64
CA THR A 263 -11.71 -3.23 1.54
C THR A 263 -11.22 -1.90 2.14
N ASP A 264 -11.16 -0.85 1.32
CA ASP A 264 -10.73 0.48 1.76
C ASP A 264 -11.79 1.19 2.61
N GLN A 265 -13.07 1.11 2.24
CA GLN A 265 -14.16 1.66 3.06
C GLN A 265 -14.34 0.89 4.37
N PHE A 266 -14.17 -0.44 4.39
CA PHE A 266 -14.17 -1.26 5.60
C PHE A 266 -13.06 -0.84 6.57
N ARG A 267 -11.82 -0.64 6.07
CA ARG A 267 -10.70 -0.17 6.90
C ARG A 267 -11.01 1.18 7.55
N ARG A 268 -11.62 2.10 6.81
CA ARG A 268 -12.05 3.43 7.31
C ARG A 268 -13.21 3.33 8.29
N LEU A 269 -14.23 2.51 8.00
CA LEU A 269 -15.39 2.29 8.86
C LEU A 269 -15.00 1.62 10.19
N LYS A 270 -14.11 0.63 10.15
CA LYS A 270 -13.54 -0.01 11.35
C LYS A 270 -12.76 0.99 12.21
N ARG A 271 -11.94 1.85 11.59
CA ARG A 271 -11.27 2.96 12.29
C ARG A 271 -12.28 3.92 12.93
N PHE A 272 -13.32 4.32 12.20
CA PHE A 272 -14.39 5.18 12.70
C PHE A 272 -15.09 4.58 13.94
N TYR A 273 -15.55 3.33 13.87
CA TYR A 273 -16.23 2.69 15.00
C TYR A 273 -15.30 2.53 16.21
N ASN A 274 -14.04 2.14 15.99
CA ASN A 274 -13.04 2.03 17.06
C ASN A 274 -12.72 3.40 17.70
N GLN A 275 -12.58 4.46 16.91
CA GLN A 275 -12.40 5.82 17.45
C GLN A 275 -13.62 6.31 18.22
N THR A 276 -14.83 5.92 17.79
CA THR A 276 -16.07 6.39 18.44
C THR A 276 -16.36 5.63 19.73
N SER A 277 -16.06 4.33 19.80
CA SER A 277 -16.32 3.50 20.98
C SER A 277 -15.44 3.83 22.19
N THR A 278 -14.26 4.43 21.98
CA THR A 278 -13.41 4.92 23.07
C THR A 278 -13.95 6.20 23.73
N LEU A 279 -14.74 7.00 23.00
CA LEU A 279 -15.26 8.27 23.49
C LEU A 279 -16.44 8.07 24.46
N GLN A 280 -16.28 8.55 25.69
CA GLN A 280 -17.27 8.41 26.77
C GLN A 280 -18.66 8.97 26.39
N TYR A 281 -18.69 10.05 25.60
CA TYR A 281 -19.93 10.70 25.13
C TYR A 281 -20.91 9.73 24.44
N PHE A 282 -20.42 8.76 23.67
CA PHE A 282 -21.30 7.85 22.93
C PHE A 282 -21.79 6.65 23.75
N LYS A 283 -21.09 6.26 24.83
CA LYS A 283 -21.40 5.05 25.60
C LYS A 283 -22.82 5.05 26.20
N THR A 284 -23.35 6.22 26.55
CA THR A 284 -24.72 6.37 27.07
C THR A 284 -25.76 6.62 25.98
N LEU A 285 -25.35 6.96 24.76
CA LEU A 285 -26.24 7.37 23.66
C LEU A 285 -26.49 6.24 22.65
N ILE A 286 -25.44 5.49 22.27
CA ILE A 286 -25.52 4.47 21.23
C ILE A 286 -24.48 3.36 21.44
N LYS A 287 -24.91 2.10 21.32
CA LYS A 287 -24.03 0.95 21.21
C LYS A 287 -23.42 0.92 19.81
N VAL A 288 -22.19 1.39 19.70
CA VAL A 288 -21.40 1.35 18.46
C VAL A 288 -21.19 -0.11 18.03
N PRO A 289 -21.44 -0.49 16.77
CA PRO A 289 -21.19 -1.85 16.30
C PRO A 289 -19.70 -2.21 16.31
N ILE A 290 -19.40 -3.48 16.58
CA ILE A 290 -18.05 -4.03 16.44
C ILE A 290 -17.97 -4.72 15.08
N LEU A 291 -16.98 -4.35 14.27
CA LEU A 291 -16.71 -5.00 12.99
C LEU A 291 -15.68 -6.12 13.15
N PRO A 292 -15.73 -7.17 12.30
CA PRO A 292 -14.79 -8.30 12.34
C PRO A 292 -13.35 -7.87 12.06
N GLU A 293 -12.41 -8.80 12.21
CA GLU A 293 -11.00 -8.48 12.00
C GLU A 293 -10.69 -8.17 10.53
N ASN A 294 -11.20 -9.01 9.62
CA ASN A 294 -11.06 -8.89 8.18
C ASN A 294 -12.43 -8.67 7.50
N PRO A 295 -12.50 -8.06 6.30
CA PRO A 295 -13.73 -8.01 5.51
C PRO A 295 -14.12 -9.43 5.02
N PRO A 296 -15.40 -9.69 4.69
CA PRO A 296 -15.86 -11.00 4.21
C PRO A 296 -15.16 -11.45 2.92
N ASN A 297 -14.88 -12.75 2.78
CA ASN A 297 -14.31 -13.30 1.55
C ASN A 297 -15.40 -13.73 0.55
N PHE A 298 -15.65 -12.90 -0.45
CA PHE A 298 -16.69 -13.13 -1.48
C PHE A 298 -16.45 -14.37 -2.36
N ASN A 299 -15.24 -14.94 -2.37
CA ASN A 299 -14.95 -16.18 -3.09
C ASN A 299 -15.41 -17.42 -2.31
N ILE A 300 -15.74 -17.29 -1.01
CA ILE A 300 -16.15 -18.39 -0.13
C ILE A 300 -17.64 -18.26 0.16
N LYS A 301 -18.45 -19.18 -0.39
CA LYS A 301 -19.93 -19.17 -0.19
C LYS A 301 -20.34 -19.44 1.28
N GLU A 302 -19.43 -19.96 2.09
CA GLU A 302 -19.62 -20.22 3.53
C GLU A 302 -19.48 -18.95 4.37
N ASP A 303 -18.63 -17.99 3.98
CA ASP A 303 -18.53 -16.67 4.62
C ASP A 303 -19.87 -15.91 4.55
N MET A 304 -20.66 -16.14 3.50
CA MET A 304 -22.01 -15.58 3.41
C MET A 304 -22.98 -16.17 4.43
N LYS A 305 -22.81 -17.45 4.82
CA LYS A 305 -23.62 -18.10 5.87
C LYS A 305 -23.20 -17.65 7.26
N ASN A 306 -21.92 -17.34 7.44
CA ASN A 306 -21.33 -16.87 8.70
C ASN A 306 -21.45 -15.34 8.88
N TYR A 307 -21.87 -14.60 7.86
CA TYR A 307 -22.00 -13.14 7.93
C TYR A 307 -23.12 -12.69 8.86
N GLN A 308 -22.76 -11.93 9.91
CA GLN A 308 -23.69 -11.29 10.82
C GLN A 308 -23.77 -9.78 10.57
N SER A 309 -25.00 -9.27 10.45
CA SER A 309 -25.26 -7.84 10.27
C SER A 309 -24.83 -7.02 11.50
N PRO A 310 -24.00 -5.96 11.36
CA PRO A 310 -23.59 -5.13 12.48
C PRO A 310 -24.69 -4.14 12.87
N VAL A 311 -25.60 -4.55 13.76
CA VAL A 311 -26.74 -3.72 14.20
C VAL A 311 -26.34 -2.71 15.30
N PRO A 312 -26.48 -1.39 15.08
CA PRO A 312 -26.32 -0.39 16.13
C PRO A 312 -27.60 -0.31 16.97
N VAL A 313 -27.46 -0.34 18.29
CA VAL A 313 -28.59 -0.23 19.23
C VAL A 313 -28.52 1.12 19.92
N VAL A 314 -29.54 1.95 19.74
CA VAL A 314 -29.67 3.22 20.49
C VAL A 314 -30.14 2.91 21.91
N SER A 315 -29.49 3.49 22.91
CA SER A 315 -29.82 3.26 24.32
C SER A 315 -31.11 4.00 24.69
N ALA A 316 -32.19 3.26 24.98
CA ALA A 316 -33.49 3.84 25.30
C ALA A 316 -33.57 4.53 26.69
N THR A 317 -32.51 4.45 27.50
CA THR A 317 -32.47 4.84 28.93
C THR A 317 -32.21 6.33 29.20
N SER A 318 -32.36 7.21 28.22
CA SER A 318 -32.13 8.67 28.38
C SER A 318 -33.38 9.46 28.83
N THR A 319 -34.38 8.80 29.42
CA THR A 319 -35.71 9.39 29.65
C THR A 319 -35.95 10.13 30.97
N GLU A 320 -35.25 9.86 32.09
CA GLU A 320 -35.71 10.36 33.42
C GLU A 320 -34.67 10.98 34.37
N SER A 321 -33.37 11.08 34.06
CA SER A 321 -32.34 11.40 35.06
C SER A 321 -31.42 12.62 34.76
N LEU A 322 -31.89 13.62 34.00
CA LEU A 322 -31.14 14.88 33.75
C LEU A 322 -31.98 16.16 33.92
N GLN A 323 -32.90 16.16 34.89
CA GLN A 323 -33.91 17.23 35.04
C GLN A 323 -33.62 18.26 36.15
N GLY A 324 -32.42 18.23 36.77
CA GLY A 324 -32.14 18.96 38.02
C GLY A 324 -30.93 19.91 38.04
N MET A 325 -30.33 20.31 36.91
CA MET A 325 -29.09 21.12 36.93
C MET A 325 -28.90 22.05 35.72
N ASP A 326 -29.94 22.76 35.28
CA ASP A 326 -29.87 23.68 34.11
C ASP A 326 -30.62 25.01 34.33
N ASP A 327 -31.01 25.34 35.59
CA ASP A 327 -31.97 26.41 35.91
C ASP A 327 -31.50 27.41 37.00
N LEU A 328 -30.18 27.56 37.21
CA LEU A 328 -29.61 28.44 38.25
C LEU A 328 -28.45 29.33 37.79
N LEU A 329 -28.37 29.69 36.50
CA LEU A 329 -27.33 30.60 35.98
C LEU A 329 -27.87 31.63 34.96
N THR A 330 -28.81 32.46 35.41
CA THR A 330 -29.10 33.78 34.80
C THR A 330 -29.27 34.82 35.90
N GLY A 331 -28.24 35.65 36.11
CA GLY A 331 -28.19 36.66 37.17
C GLY A 331 -27.03 37.66 36.99
N THR A 332 -27.23 38.60 36.06
CA THR A 332 -26.60 39.93 35.91
C THR A 332 -25.40 40.35 36.78
N SER A 333 -24.33 40.83 36.09
CA SER A 333 -23.52 42.06 36.33
C SER A 333 -23.07 42.40 37.77
N THR A 334 -21.79 42.65 38.06
CA THR A 334 -21.00 43.84 37.64
C THR A 334 -19.49 43.70 37.94
N ASP A 335 -18.65 44.43 37.20
CA ASP A 335 -17.29 44.96 37.53
C ASP A 335 -16.30 44.12 38.38
N THR A 336 -15.05 43.92 37.93
CA THR A 336 -14.01 44.94 38.16
C THR A 336 -12.79 44.81 37.21
N LYS A 337 -11.95 45.87 37.16
CA LYS A 337 -10.90 46.13 36.16
C LYS A 337 -9.54 45.48 36.48
N SER A 338 -8.81 45.16 35.40
CA SER A 338 -7.33 45.22 35.22
C SER A 338 -6.44 44.37 36.15
N ILE A 339 -5.42 43.69 35.63
CA ILE A 339 -4.09 44.30 35.37
C ILE A 339 -3.32 43.56 34.26
N LEU A 340 -2.34 44.27 33.67
CA LEU A 340 -1.51 43.88 32.53
C LEU A 340 -0.23 43.09 32.91
N LYS A 341 0.35 42.39 31.91
CA LYS A 341 1.79 42.03 31.74
C LYS A 341 2.37 40.98 32.72
N THR A 342 3.51 40.30 32.47
CA THR A 342 4.19 39.69 31.28
C THR A 342 5.21 38.66 31.85
N THR A 343 5.93 37.94 30.98
CA THR A 343 7.25 37.29 31.16
C THR A 343 7.40 36.00 32.00
N VAL A 344 7.56 34.89 31.28
CA VAL A 344 8.60 33.82 31.31
C VAL A 344 9.31 33.39 32.62
N SER A 345 9.51 32.06 32.70
CA SER A 345 10.65 31.29 33.29
C SER A 345 10.51 30.57 34.65
N ASP A 346 10.45 29.24 34.52
CA ASP A 346 11.10 28.14 35.27
C ASP A 346 10.80 27.73 36.74
N ASP A 347 10.65 26.39 36.85
CA ASP A 347 10.99 25.44 37.93
C ASP A 347 10.41 25.52 39.35
N SER A 348 9.64 26.54 39.75
CA SER A 348 9.01 26.53 41.09
C SER A 348 7.64 25.79 41.17
N ALA A 349 7.01 25.49 40.03
CA ALA A 349 5.59 25.08 39.99
C ALA A 349 5.28 23.67 40.54
N ALA A 350 6.21 22.72 40.46
CA ALA A 350 5.95 21.32 40.82
C ALA A 350 5.75 21.09 42.33
N SER A 351 6.51 21.81 43.16
CA SER A 351 6.51 21.60 44.62
C SER A 351 5.22 22.12 45.28
N ASN A 352 4.74 23.30 44.86
CA ASN A 352 3.49 23.87 45.34
C ASN A 352 2.25 23.04 44.93
N MET A 353 2.29 22.38 43.78
CA MET A 353 1.17 21.52 43.33
C MET A 353 1.05 20.23 44.15
N MET A 354 2.18 19.66 44.61
CA MET A 354 2.19 18.53 45.55
C MET A 354 1.66 18.94 46.92
N TYR A 355 2.14 20.04 47.50
CA TYR A 355 1.70 20.50 48.82
C TYR A 355 0.18 20.77 48.87
N ASN A 356 -0.37 21.42 47.84
CA ASN A 356 -1.81 21.67 47.75
C ASN A 356 -2.64 20.39 47.62
N ARG A 357 -2.18 19.40 46.83
CA ARG A 357 -2.86 18.10 46.70
C ARG A 357 -2.82 17.28 48.00
N THR A 358 -1.68 17.25 48.69
CA THR A 358 -1.58 16.55 49.98
C THR A 358 -2.49 17.19 51.03
N LYS A 359 -2.66 18.52 50.98
CA LYS A 359 -3.61 19.23 51.84
C LYS A 359 -5.07 18.89 51.51
N GLU A 360 -5.47 18.89 50.24
CA GLU A 360 -6.83 18.48 49.83
C GLU A 360 -7.15 17.04 50.21
N ILE A 361 -6.18 16.12 50.08
CA ILE A 361 -6.35 14.71 50.49
C ILE A 361 -6.55 14.62 52.00
N SER A 362 -5.75 15.33 52.81
CA SER A 362 -5.88 15.33 54.26
C SER A 362 -7.22 15.93 54.73
N GLU A 363 -7.70 17.00 54.09
CA GLU A 363 -9.01 17.60 54.36
C GLU A 363 -10.18 16.66 53.98
N LEU A 364 -10.04 15.86 52.91
CA LEU A 364 -11.01 14.84 52.52
C LEU A 364 -11.01 13.65 53.49
N GLU A 365 -9.84 13.16 53.90
CA GLU A 365 -9.70 12.09 54.90
C GLU A 365 -10.33 12.47 56.25
N GLN A 366 -10.10 13.71 56.71
CA GLN A 366 -10.73 14.23 57.92
C GLN A 366 -12.27 14.29 57.80
N ARG A 367 -12.79 14.62 56.62
CA ARG A 367 -14.24 14.66 56.35
C ARG A 367 -14.86 13.26 56.32
N VAL A 368 -14.19 12.29 55.69
CA VAL A 368 -14.62 10.88 55.72
C VAL A 368 -14.64 10.35 57.15
N MET A 369 -13.61 10.66 57.95
CA MET A 369 -13.54 10.25 59.36
C MET A 369 -14.66 10.89 60.21
N GLN A 370 -15.08 12.13 59.92
CA GLN A 370 -16.27 12.74 60.55
C GLN A 370 -17.58 12.05 60.14
N TYR A 371 -17.75 11.69 58.87
CA TYR A 371 -18.95 10.96 58.42
C TYR A 371 -19.04 9.55 59.03
N ASP A 372 -17.93 8.82 59.13
CA ASP A 372 -17.89 7.51 59.81
C ASP A 372 -18.19 7.63 61.31
N ALA A 373 -17.76 8.72 61.96
CA ALA A 373 -18.12 8.99 63.36
C ALA A 373 -19.63 9.24 63.53
N MET A 374 -20.24 10.08 62.67
CA MET A 374 -21.70 10.28 62.66
C MET A 374 -22.48 9.00 62.37
N LEU A 375 -22.01 8.16 61.43
CA LEU A 375 -22.66 6.89 61.12
C LEU A 375 -22.58 5.88 62.29
N LYS A 376 -21.47 5.86 63.04
CA LYS A 376 -21.38 5.08 64.28
C LYS A 376 -22.29 5.61 65.38
N GLN A 377 -22.38 6.92 65.56
CA GLN A 377 -23.29 7.54 66.54
C GLN A 377 -24.75 7.21 66.22
N ASN A 378 -25.20 7.45 64.98
CA ASN A 378 -26.56 7.15 64.55
C ASN A 378 -26.92 5.66 64.73
N ARG A 379 -25.98 4.74 64.53
CA ARG A 379 -26.18 3.30 64.83
C ARG A 379 -26.37 3.05 66.32
N SER A 380 -25.54 3.65 67.18
CA SER A 380 -25.68 3.49 68.65
C SER A 380 -27.03 4.04 69.14
N GLU A 381 -27.43 5.23 68.68
CA GLU A 381 -28.73 5.83 69.03
C GLU A 381 -29.89 4.96 68.52
N THR A 382 -29.75 4.36 67.33
CA THR A 382 -30.73 3.39 66.80
C THR A 382 -30.80 2.13 67.67
N ASP A 383 -29.67 1.56 68.07
CA ASP A 383 -29.63 0.34 68.90
C ASP A 383 -30.21 0.59 70.31
N ASP A 384 -29.95 1.75 70.92
CA ASP A 384 -30.49 2.12 72.24
C ASP A 384 -32.00 2.43 72.20
N LEU A 385 -32.50 3.01 71.10
CA LEU A 385 -33.94 3.12 70.86
C LEU A 385 -34.62 1.75 70.73
N HIS A 386 -34.02 0.80 69.98
CA HIS A 386 -34.55 -0.57 69.88
C HIS A 386 -34.58 -1.29 71.25
N ARG A 387 -33.56 -1.10 72.10
CA ARG A 387 -33.56 -1.64 73.47
C ARG A 387 -34.65 -1.03 74.34
N THR A 388 -34.90 0.27 74.21
CA THR A 388 -35.93 0.98 74.97
C THR A 388 -37.34 0.54 74.56
N ILE A 389 -37.58 0.32 73.27
CA ILE A 389 -38.83 -0.25 72.76
C ILE A 389 -39.04 -1.67 73.31
N ALA A 390 -38.03 -2.55 73.20
CA ALA A 390 -38.12 -3.91 73.72
C ALA A 390 -38.37 -3.97 75.24
N ALA A 391 -37.80 -3.05 76.02
CA ALA A 391 -38.07 -2.93 77.45
C ALA A 391 -39.50 -2.45 77.75
N LYS A 392 -40.05 -1.55 76.93
CA LYS A 392 -41.44 -1.09 77.07
C LYS A 392 -42.45 -2.16 76.66
N ASP A 393 -42.15 -2.98 75.65
CA ASP A 393 -42.99 -4.12 75.28
C ASP A 393 -43.05 -5.17 76.40
N THR A 394 -41.94 -5.48 77.08
CA THR A 394 -41.95 -6.43 78.21
C THR A 394 -42.70 -5.89 79.43
N GLU A 395 -42.61 -4.60 79.71
CA GLU A 395 -43.39 -3.93 80.76
C GLU A 395 -44.90 -3.96 80.46
N LEU A 396 -45.29 -3.69 79.21
CA LEU A 396 -46.69 -3.71 78.77
C LEU A 396 -47.29 -5.13 78.80
N ILE A 397 -46.52 -6.15 78.43
CA ILE A 397 -46.90 -7.57 78.58
C ILE A 397 -47.09 -7.94 80.05
N ALA A 398 -46.18 -7.51 80.94
CA ALA A 398 -46.28 -7.75 82.37
C ALA A 398 -47.54 -7.11 82.97
N GLU A 399 -47.85 -5.86 82.62
CA GLU A 399 -49.05 -5.18 83.12
C GLU A 399 -50.34 -5.79 82.57
N LYS A 400 -50.34 -6.24 81.30
CA LYS A 400 -51.49 -6.96 80.72
C LYS A 400 -51.77 -8.27 81.46
N ASN A 401 -50.74 -9.02 81.84
CA ASN A 401 -50.87 -10.26 82.61
C ASN A 401 -51.35 -9.98 84.04
N HIS A 402 -50.86 -8.92 84.69
CA HIS A 402 -51.32 -8.50 86.02
C HIS A 402 -52.81 -8.09 86.00
N ARG A 403 -53.25 -7.41 84.93
CA ARG A 403 -54.65 -7.00 84.74
C ARG A 403 -55.59 -8.20 84.58
N LEU A 404 -55.17 -9.23 83.84
CA LEU A 404 -55.91 -10.49 83.70
C LEU A 404 -56.05 -11.23 85.03
N GLN A 405 -54.99 -11.28 85.87
CA GLN A 405 -55.09 -11.88 87.20
C GLN A 405 -56.09 -11.17 88.13
N ILE A 406 -56.15 -9.84 88.08
CA ILE A 406 -57.14 -9.08 88.86
C ILE A 406 -58.57 -9.36 88.37
N GLU A 407 -58.79 -9.43 87.06
CA GLU A 407 -60.10 -9.75 86.48
C GLU A 407 -60.57 -11.15 86.88
N GLU A 408 -59.67 -12.13 86.88
CA GLU A 408 -59.97 -13.50 87.29
C GLU A 408 -60.29 -13.61 88.80
N GLN A 409 -59.57 -12.87 89.66
CA GLN A 409 -59.90 -12.77 91.09
C GLN A 409 -61.27 -12.13 91.33
N LEU A 410 -61.62 -11.07 90.61
CA LEU A 410 -62.93 -10.40 90.72
C LEU A 410 -64.07 -11.31 90.26
N ARG A 411 -63.88 -12.08 89.18
CA ARG A 411 -64.85 -13.11 88.74
C ARG A 411 -65.10 -14.17 89.82
N GLN A 412 -64.05 -14.70 90.45
CA GLN A 412 -64.17 -15.70 91.51
C GLN A 412 -64.88 -15.16 92.77
N GLN A 413 -64.70 -13.87 93.11
CA GLN A 413 -65.46 -13.24 94.20
C GLN A 413 -66.95 -13.09 93.87
N PHE A 414 -67.28 -12.71 92.63
CA PHE A 414 -68.68 -12.57 92.18
C PHE A 414 -69.44 -13.91 92.18
N ASP A 415 -68.82 -14.99 91.67
CA ASP A 415 -69.46 -16.31 91.65
C ASP A 415 -69.66 -16.88 93.07
N ASN A 416 -68.77 -16.57 94.02
CA ASN A 416 -68.95 -16.95 95.42
C ASN A 416 -70.07 -16.15 96.11
N GLN A 417 -70.20 -14.84 95.87
CA GLN A 417 -71.32 -14.06 96.41
C GLN A 417 -72.67 -14.52 95.84
N LYS A 418 -72.72 -14.82 94.54
CA LYS A 418 -73.94 -15.32 93.88
C LYS A 418 -74.41 -16.65 94.46
N ARG A 419 -73.48 -17.58 94.73
CA ARG A 419 -73.77 -18.88 95.39
C ARG A 419 -74.26 -18.75 96.84
N ILE A 420 -73.94 -17.67 97.54
CA ILE A 420 -74.42 -17.42 98.91
C ILE A 420 -75.82 -16.78 98.90
N ALA A 421 -76.13 -15.93 97.92
CA ALA A 421 -77.43 -15.30 97.78
C ALA A 421 -78.56 -16.30 97.45
N ASP A 422 -78.30 -17.27 96.57
CA ASP A 422 -79.30 -18.24 96.12
C ASP A 422 -79.67 -19.30 97.20
N MET A 423 -78.98 -19.34 98.34
CA MET A 423 -79.21 -20.33 99.43
C MET A 423 -80.07 -19.78 100.59
N HIS A 424 -80.43 -18.50 100.60
CA HIS A 424 -81.03 -17.81 101.76
C HIS A 424 -82.47 -17.28 101.55
N ALA A 425 -83.24 -17.86 100.62
CA ALA A 425 -84.58 -17.36 100.25
C ALA A 425 -85.74 -18.38 100.36
N ILE A 426 -85.65 -19.39 101.23
CA ILE A 426 -86.78 -20.28 101.58
C ILE A 426 -86.73 -20.65 103.08
N ASP A 427 -87.45 -19.92 103.95
CA ASP A 427 -88.37 -20.56 104.92
C ASP A 427 -89.36 -19.56 105.57
N ASN A 428 -90.48 -20.06 106.12
CA ASN A 428 -91.72 -19.26 106.24
C ASN A 428 -92.56 -19.54 107.52
N LYS A 429 -92.99 -18.46 108.21
CA LYS A 429 -94.22 -18.30 109.03
C LYS A 429 -94.45 -18.98 110.42
N ALA A 430 -95.34 -18.30 111.16
CA ALA A 430 -96.11 -18.70 112.38
C ALA A 430 -95.32 -18.70 113.72
N SER A 431 -95.90 -18.41 114.89
CA SER A 431 -97.29 -18.65 115.35
C SER A 431 -97.86 -17.64 116.39
N SER A 432 -99.18 -17.71 116.55
CA SER A 432 -100.16 -16.95 117.38
C SER A 432 -99.93 -16.90 118.90
N ASN A 433 -100.51 -15.91 119.61
CA ASN A 433 -100.95 -16.07 121.02
C ASN A 433 -102.03 -15.08 121.54
N GLU A 434 -102.61 -15.37 122.71
CA GLU A 434 -103.92 -14.90 123.23
C GLU A 434 -103.83 -14.12 124.60
N LYS A 435 -104.84 -13.43 125.19
CA LYS A 435 -106.25 -13.04 124.84
C LYS A 435 -106.78 -11.85 125.69
N PHE A 436 -107.87 -11.22 125.21
CA PHE A 436 -109.01 -10.61 125.93
C PHE A 436 -108.87 -9.43 126.95
N ASN A 437 -107.91 -9.35 127.88
CA ASN A 437 -107.97 -8.31 128.94
C ASN A 437 -107.37 -6.93 128.60
N LYS A 438 -106.78 -6.75 127.40
CA LYS A 438 -106.26 -5.45 126.93
C LYS A 438 -107.28 -4.60 126.14
N LEU A 439 -108.50 -5.10 125.93
CA LEU A 439 -109.44 -4.62 124.90
C LEU A 439 -109.88 -3.15 125.07
N LEU A 440 -109.84 -2.60 126.29
CA LEU A 440 -110.18 -1.20 126.57
C LEU A 440 -108.99 -0.24 126.39
N GLU A 441 -107.76 -0.72 126.60
CA GLU A 441 -106.53 0.06 126.44
C GLU A 441 -106.07 0.10 124.97
N THR A 442 -106.36 -0.97 124.21
CA THR A 442 -106.03 -1.07 122.78
C THR A 442 -106.80 -0.09 121.91
N TYR A 443 -108.02 0.32 122.27
CA TYR A 443 -108.82 1.22 121.41
C TYR A 443 -108.18 2.60 121.26
N ASN A 444 -107.62 3.16 122.33
CA ASN A 444 -106.92 4.44 122.28
C ASN A 444 -105.55 4.33 121.59
N LYS A 445 -104.77 3.28 121.88
CA LYS A 445 -103.49 3.03 121.21
C LYS A 445 -103.65 2.78 119.71
N LEU A 446 -104.69 2.06 119.29
CA LEU A 446 -104.96 1.77 117.87
C LEU A 446 -105.32 3.05 117.08
N ARG A 447 -105.93 4.06 117.72
CA ARG A 447 -106.23 5.34 117.08
C ARG A 447 -104.96 6.13 116.78
N ASP A 448 -104.03 6.19 117.73
CA ASP A 448 -102.74 6.89 117.56
C ASP A 448 -101.80 6.11 116.62
N GLU A 449 -101.78 4.77 116.72
CA GLU A 449 -101.05 3.92 115.77
C GLU A 449 -101.61 4.05 114.35
N HIS A 450 -102.93 4.14 114.13
CA HIS A 450 -103.51 4.33 112.80
C HIS A 450 -103.13 5.70 112.19
N ALA A 451 -102.95 6.73 113.00
CA ALA A 451 -102.43 8.02 112.53
C ALA A 451 -100.93 7.96 112.15
N ILE A 452 -100.12 7.24 112.95
CA ILE A 452 -98.70 6.99 112.65
C ILE A 452 -98.55 6.10 111.40
N VAL A 453 -99.40 5.09 111.24
CA VAL A 453 -99.43 4.19 110.08
C VAL A 453 -99.86 4.94 108.82
N LEU A 454 -100.87 5.82 108.87
CA LEU A 454 -101.25 6.65 107.72
C LEU A 454 -100.13 7.61 107.29
N ASN A 455 -99.46 8.29 108.22
CA ASN A 455 -98.32 9.15 107.90
C ASN A 455 -97.15 8.32 107.32
N ARG A 456 -96.83 7.17 107.91
CA ARG A 456 -95.82 6.24 107.36
C ARG A 456 -96.22 5.69 106.00
N GLU A 457 -97.49 5.37 105.76
CA GLU A 457 -97.95 4.87 104.45
C GLU A 457 -97.83 5.95 103.38
N GLY A 458 -98.08 7.22 103.72
CA GLY A 458 -97.79 8.38 102.87
C GLY A 458 -96.30 8.57 102.59
N GLU A 459 -95.45 8.50 103.61
CA GLU A 459 -93.99 8.59 103.49
C GLU A 459 -93.40 7.43 102.68
N THR A 460 -93.82 6.19 102.94
CA THR A 460 -93.38 4.99 102.21
C THR A 460 -93.86 5.00 100.77
N LYS A 461 -95.08 5.48 100.48
CA LYS A 461 -95.53 5.67 99.08
C LYS A 461 -94.69 6.73 98.35
N LYS A 462 -94.32 7.82 99.01
CA LYS A 462 -93.39 8.83 98.45
C LYS A 462 -92.00 8.26 98.18
N GLN A 463 -91.42 7.57 99.16
CA GLN A 463 -90.13 6.88 98.99
C GLN A 463 -90.19 5.84 97.86
N LEU A 464 -91.30 5.10 97.74
CA LEU A 464 -91.49 4.13 96.66
C LEU A 464 -91.57 4.83 95.28
N THR A 465 -92.26 5.97 95.16
CA THR A 465 -92.26 6.73 93.90
C THR A 465 -90.88 7.31 93.57
N ASP A 466 -90.17 7.85 94.56
CA ASP A 466 -88.84 8.44 94.38
C ASP A 466 -87.82 7.36 93.96
N ILE A 467 -87.83 6.19 94.62
CA ILE A 467 -86.99 5.03 94.27
C ILE A 467 -87.37 4.48 92.89
N THR A 468 -88.65 4.41 92.54
CA THR A 468 -89.09 3.95 91.21
C THR A 468 -88.62 4.92 90.12
N GLN A 469 -88.68 6.24 90.37
CA GLN A 469 -88.20 7.27 89.46
C GLN A 469 -86.67 7.21 89.31
N GLN A 470 -85.92 7.09 90.40
CA GLN A 470 -84.47 6.91 90.37
C GLN A 470 -84.06 5.63 89.63
N HIS A 471 -84.75 4.50 89.87
CA HIS A 471 -84.50 3.26 89.16
C HIS A 471 -84.82 3.37 87.66
N SER A 472 -85.84 4.15 87.27
CA SER A 472 -86.12 4.42 85.85
C SER A 472 -85.00 5.24 85.20
N GLN A 473 -84.52 6.28 85.87
CA GLN A 473 -83.42 7.14 85.39
C GLN A 473 -82.11 6.36 85.26
N LEU A 474 -81.73 5.59 86.30
CA LEU A 474 -80.53 4.75 86.27
C LEU A 474 -80.59 3.67 85.18
N LYS A 475 -81.79 3.14 84.89
CA LYS A 475 -81.97 2.16 83.80
C LYS A 475 -81.76 2.78 82.42
N GLU A 476 -82.28 4.00 82.18
CA GLU A 476 -82.00 4.73 80.93
C GLU A 476 -80.52 5.11 80.79
N GLU A 477 -79.85 5.52 81.87
CA GLU A 477 -78.41 5.79 81.85
C GLU A 477 -77.57 4.53 81.58
N HIS A 478 -77.94 3.39 82.16
CA HIS A 478 -77.27 2.12 81.90
C HIS A 478 -77.41 1.73 80.43
N GLN A 479 -78.63 1.80 79.88
CA GLN A 479 -78.89 1.43 78.49
C GLN A 479 -78.11 2.32 77.51
N LYS A 480 -78.02 3.64 77.75
CA LYS A 480 -77.19 4.55 76.94
C LYS A 480 -75.70 4.18 76.99
N LYS A 481 -75.16 3.90 78.18
CA LYS A 481 -73.75 3.48 78.33
C LYS A 481 -73.46 2.13 77.68
N GLU A 482 -74.42 1.22 77.68
CA GLU A 482 -74.33 -0.09 77.02
C GLU A 482 -74.33 0.05 75.49
N GLU A 483 -75.17 0.93 74.94
CA GLU A 483 -75.15 1.30 73.51
C GLU A 483 -73.84 2.00 73.11
N GLU A 484 -73.34 2.95 73.91
CA GLU A 484 -72.03 3.61 73.68
C GLU A 484 -70.86 2.61 73.74
N PHE A 485 -70.88 1.67 74.69
CA PHE A 485 -69.87 0.62 74.80
C PHE A 485 -69.85 -0.29 73.57
N ASN A 486 -71.02 -0.76 73.13
CA ASN A 486 -71.15 -1.61 71.95
C ASN A 486 -70.65 -0.89 70.67
N GLN A 487 -71.00 0.39 70.49
CA GLN A 487 -70.50 1.20 69.36
C GLN A 487 -68.97 1.39 69.39
N ASN A 488 -68.36 1.57 70.57
CA ASN A 488 -66.90 1.64 70.67
C ASN A 488 -66.23 0.29 70.43
N GLN A 489 -66.82 -0.82 70.88
CA GLN A 489 -66.31 -2.16 70.64
C GLN A 489 -66.33 -2.51 69.13
N GLU A 490 -67.38 -2.09 68.40
CA GLU A 490 -67.46 -2.26 66.95
C GLU A 490 -66.39 -1.44 66.20
N LYS A 491 -66.17 -0.18 66.60
CA LYS A 491 -65.08 0.67 66.04
C LYS A 491 -63.70 0.03 66.23
N ILE A 492 -63.40 -0.43 67.45
CA ILE A 492 -62.11 -1.08 67.77
C ILE A 492 -61.94 -2.37 66.96
N ASN A 493 -63.00 -3.17 66.80
CA ASN A 493 -62.94 -4.39 65.98
C ASN A 493 -62.65 -4.08 64.50
N ASN A 494 -63.27 -3.04 63.94
CA ASN A 494 -63.02 -2.60 62.56
C ASN A 494 -61.58 -2.10 62.37
N GLU A 495 -61.03 -1.36 63.33
CA GLU A 495 -59.64 -0.89 63.32
C GLU A 495 -58.64 -2.06 63.42
N ILE A 496 -58.91 -3.07 64.26
CA ILE A 496 -58.12 -4.30 64.34
C ILE A 496 -58.11 -5.08 63.00
N VAL A 497 -59.24 -5.14 62.29
CA VAL A 497 -59.31 -5.79 60.98
C VAL A 497 -58.48 -5.04 59.93
N GLN A 498 -58.56 -3.71 59.90
CA GLN A 498 -57.75 -2.88 59.00
C GLN A 498 -56.25 -3.03 59.29
N LEU A 499 -55.85 -2.98 60.56
CA LEU A 499 -54.45 -3.18 60.95
C LEU A 499 -53.91 -4.54 60.53
N ARG A 500 -54.70 -5.62 60.66
CA ARG A 500 -54.33 -6.95 60.15
C ARG A 500 -54.11 -6.96 58.64
N GLN A 501 -55.04 -6.40 57.86
CA GLN A 501 -54.90 -6.29 56.40
C GLN A 501 -53.61 -5.56 56.01
N THR A 502 -53.32 -4.41 56.64
CA THR A 502 -52.07 -3.66 56.36
C THR A 502 -50.81 -4.43 56.77
N ASN A 503 -50.87 -5.24 57.83
CA ASN A 503 -49.74 -6.06 58.26
C ASN A 503 -49.46 -7.20 57.27
N ASP A 504 -50.50 -7.84 56.75
CA ASP A 504 -50.38 -8.92 55.76
C ASP A 504 -49.82 -8.37 54.43
N GLU A 505 -50.29 -7.21 53.96
CA GLU A 505 -49.73 -6.50 52.79
C GLU A 505 -48.23 -6.14 52.98
N LEU A 506 -47.84 -5.74 54.19
CA LEU A 506 -46.44 -5.45 54.52
C LEU A 506 -45.58 -6.73 54.54
N GLN A 507 -46.11 -7.86 55.01
CA GLN A 507 -45.40 -9.14 54.96
C GLN A 507 -45.15 -9.61 53.52
N ASP A 508 -46.17 -9.55 52.66
CA ASP A 508 -46.02 -9.85 51.22
C ASP A 508 -44.97 -8.94 50.58
N ARG A 509 -44.97 -7.64 50.91
CA ARG A 509 -43.99 -6.70 50.37
C ARG A 509 -42.55 -7.00 50.85
N ILE A 510 -42.38 -7.40 52.10
CA ILE A 510 -41.07 -7.83 52.65
C ILE A 510 -40.59 -9.11 51.95
N GLN A 511 -41.48 -10.05 51.66
CA GLN A 511 -41.14 -11.28 50.96
C GLN A 511 -40.63 -10.99 49.54
N VAL A 512 -41.33 -10.13 48.77
CA VAL A 512 -40.90 -9.70 47.43
C VAL A 512 -39.54 -9.00 47.45
N LEU A 513 -39.33 -8.05 48.37
CA LEU A 513 -38.05 -7.35 48.52
C LEU A 513 -36.90 -8.31 48.91
N THR A 514 -37.21 -9.38 49.64
CA THR A 514 -36.24 -10.42 49.99
C THR A 514 -35.86 -11.27 48.77
N THR A 515 -36.81 -11.61 47.89
CA THR A 515 -36.49 -12.32 46.64
C THR A 515 -35.67 -11.45 45.69
N GLU A 516 -36.05 -10.18 45.49
CA GLU A 516 -35.30 -9.23 44.66
C GLU A 516 -33.85 -9.07 45.16
N ARG A 517 -33.66 -8.94 46.48
CA ARG A 517 -32.31 -8.85 47.09
C ARG A 517 -31.44 -10.07 46.78
N ASN A 518 -32.00 -11.27 46.86
CA ASN A 518 -31.26 -12.51 46.57
C ASN A 518 -30.86 -12.59 45.09
N ASP A 519 -31.76 -12.19 44.18
CA ASP A 519 -31.48 -12.12 42.74
C ASP A 519 -30.35 -11.12 42.44
N TYR A 520 -30.42 -9.90 43.00
CA TYR A 520 -29.35 -8.90 42.89
C TYR A 520 -28.01 -9.42 43.43
N GLN A 521 -28.01 -10.16 44.53
CA GLN A 521 -26.79 -10.75 45.10
C GLN A 521 -26.21 -11.84 44.20
N SER A 522 -27.05 -12.65 43.54
CA SER A 522 -26.61 -13.65 42.56
C SER A 522 -25.98 -13.00 41.33
N ILE A 523 -26.63 -11.98 40.76
CA ILE A 523 -26.11 -11.20 39.62
C ILE A 523 -24.78 -10.55 39.97
N THR A 524 -24.69 -9.95 41.16
CA THR A 524 -23.45 -9.31 41.63
C THR A 524 -22.30 -10.31 41.66
N LYS A 525 -22.51 -11.52 42.18
CA LYS A 525 -21.48 -12.58 42.20
C LYS A 525 -21.04 -12.97 40.78
N THR A 526 -21.98 -13.24 39.88
CA THR A 526 -21.65 -13.60 38.48
C THR A 526 -20.95 -12.47 37.72
N THR A 527 -21.28 -11.20 38.01
CA THR A 527 -20.53 -10.06 37.42
C THR A 527 -19.11 -9.96 37.95
N ALA A 528 -18.88 -10.24 39.24
CA ALA A 528 -17.54 -10.25 39.82
C ALA A 528 -16.65 -11.36 39.22
N GLU A 529 -17.22 -12.56 39.02
CA GLU A 529 -16.54 -13.68 38.35
C GLU A 529 -16.14 -13.30 36.91
N ARG A 530 -17.07 -12.74 36.13
CA ARG A 530 -16.79 -12.25 34.77
C ARG A 530 -15.77 -11.10 34.71
N MET A 531 -15.76 -10.19 35.69
CA MET A 531 -14.75 -9.13 35.76
C MET A 531 -13.34 -9.71 35.95
N LYS A 532 -13.20 -10.79 36.73
CA LYS A 532 -11.92 -11.50 36.91
C LYS A 532 -11.46 -12.19 35.62
N GLU A 533 -12.37 -12.81 34.88
CA GLU A 533 -12.08 -13.40 33.56
C GLU A 533 -11.60 -12.33 32.56
N ILE A 534 -12.25 -11.16 32.53
CA ILE A 534 -11.89 -10.04 31.66
C ILE A 534 -10.51 -9.48 32.01
N GLU A 535 -10.18 -9.33 33.28
CA GLU A 535 -8.85 -8.81 33.69
C GLU A 535 -7.73 -9.80 33.35
N ASN A 536 -7.95 -11.11 33.51
CA ASN A 536 -7.02 -12.15 33.04
C ASN A 536 -6.84 -12.11 31.51
N ALA A 537 -7.94 -11.96 30.76
CA ALA A 537 -7.89 -11.85 29.29
C ALA A 537 -7.14 -10.59 28.84
N LYS A 538 -7.31 -9.47 29.56
CA LYS A 538 -6.59 -8.21 29.33
C LYS A 538 -5.08 -8.37 29.56
N GLN A 539 -4.66 -9.02 30.65
CA GLN A 539 -3.24 -9.30 30.90
C GLN A 539 -2.62 -10.14 29.78
N ASN A 540 -3.29 -11.20 29.33
CA ASN A 540 -2.83 -12.03 28.21
C ASN A 540 -2.69 -11.22 26.90
N VAL A 541 -3.61 -10.28 26.62
CA VAL A 541 -3.52 -9.39 25.45
C VAL A 541 -2.34 -8.42 25.57
N GLU A 542 -2.08 -7.90 26.76
CA GLU A 542 -1.00 -6.93 27.02
C GLU A 542 0.40 -7.57 26.95
N GLU A 543 0.55 -8.84 27.36
CA GLU A 543 1.77 -9.62 27.10
C GLU A 543 1.97 -9.87 25.60
N ARG A 544 0.90 -10.22 24.87
CA ARG A 544 0.95 -10.44 23.42
C ARG A 544 1.29 -9.16 22.65
N PHE A 545 0.83 -8.01 23.15
CA PHE A 545 1.19 -6.70 22.59
C PHE A 545 2.70 -6.41 22.74
N LYS A 546 3.27 -6.66 23.93
CA LYS A 546 4.73 -6.54 24.17
C LYS A 546 5.55 -7.47 23.27
N GLN A 547 5.07 -8.70 23.02
CA GLN A 547 5.71 -9.62 22.07
C GLN A 547 5.70 -9.05 20.63
N LEU A 548 4.56 -8.55 20.16
CA LEU A 548 4.43 -7.94 18.83
C LEU A 548 5.28 -6.67 18.67
N GLU A 549 5.45 -5.89 19.74
CA GLU A 549 6.32 -4.71 19.75
C GLU A 549 7.81 -5.10 19.65
N ASN A 550 8.23 -6.16 20.33
CA ASN A 550 9.56 -6.74 20.18
C ASN A 550 9.78 -7.31 18.76
N ASP A 551 8.83 -8.07 18.21
CA ASP A 551 8.92 -8.58 16.84
C ASP A 551 9.00 -7.45 15.81
N LYS A 552 8.25 -6.36 16.01
CA LYS A 552 8.32 -5.16 15.16
C LYS A 552 9.72 -4.54 15.18
N THR A 553 10.32 -4.34 16.36
CA THR A 553 11.69 -3.77 16.44
C THR A 553 12.73 -4.68 15.79
N ARG A 554 12.57 -6.01 15.85
CA ARG A 554 13.41 -6.96 15.07
C ARG A 554 13.24 -6.74 13.57
N ILE A 555 12.01 -6.68 13.08
CA ILE A 555 11.71 -6.47 11.65
C ILE A 555 12.25 -5.12 11.15
N ASP A 556 12.15 -4.05 11.94
CA ASP A 556 12.70 -2.73 11.58
C ASP A 556 14.26 -2.76 11.49
N ASN A 557 14.93 -3.53 12.36
CA ASN A 557 16.39 -3.75 12.29
C ASN A 557 16.80 -4.63 11.08
N ASP A 558 16.06 -5.71 10.81
CA ASP A 558 16.28 -6.57 9.64
C ASP A 558 16.09 -5.77 8.34
N LYS A 559 15.04 -4.93 8.27
CA LYS A 559 14.81 -4.02 7.15
C LYS A 559 15.98 -3.06 6.93
N SER A 560 16.49 -2.43 7.99
CA SER A 560 17.64 -1.52 7.93
C SER A 560 18.89 -2.21 7.36
N THR A 561 19.17 -3.45 7.80
CA THR A 561 20.31 -4.22 7.28
C THR A 561 20.10 -4.72 5.84
N PHE A 562 18.87 -5.02 5.42
CA PHE A 562 18.56 -5.30 4.02
C PHE A 562 18.70 -4.07 3.12
N GLU A 563 18.25 -2.88 3.56
CA GLU A 563 18.44 -1.62 2.82
C GLU A 563 19.93 -1.28 2.66
N GLN A 564 20.76 -1.55 3.67
CA GLN A 564 22.21 -1.37 3.57
C GLN A 564 22.85 -2.35 2.57
N LYS A 565 22.46 -3.64 2.60
CA LYS A 565 22.93 -4.63 1.61
C LYS A 565 22.50 -4.27 0.19
N LEU A 566 21.25 -3.83 -0.01
CA LEU A 566 20.75 -3.39 -1.31
C LEU A 566 21.61 -2.26 -1.89
N LYS A 567 21.91 -1.23 -1.10
CA LYS A 567 22.79 -0.12 -1.50
C LYS A 567 24.21 -0.60 -1.89
N GLN A 568 24.76 -1.58 -1.17
CA GLN A 568 26.06 -2.17 -1.50
C GLN A 568 26.01 -2.95 -2.83
N THR A 569 24.99 -3.77 -3.04
CA THR A 569 24.80 -4.52 -4.30
C THR A 569 24.54 -3.59 -5.49
N GLU A 570 23.77 -2.52 -5.31
CA GLU A 570 23.57 -1.50 -6.34
C GLU A 570 24.85 -0.73 -6.70
N GLY A 571 25.71 -0.46 -5.70
CA GLY A 571 27.05 0.11 -5.91
C GLY A 571 27.92 -0.81 -6.76
N ALA A 572 28.11 -2.05 -6.31
CA ALA A 572 28.91 -3.05 -7.04
C ALA A 572 28.38 -3.31 -8.47
N ARG A 573 27.06 -3.24 -8.68
CA ARG A 573 26.46 -3.36 -10.02
C ARG A 573 26.78 -2.17 -10.92
N ARG A 574 26.89 -0.95 -10.38
CA ARG A 574 27.34 0.23 -11.14
C ARG A 574 28.83 0.11 -11.50
N ASP A 575 29.67 -0.22 -10.52
CA ASP A 575 31.12 -0.39 -10.75
C ASP A 575 31.41 -1.46 -11.83
N LEU A 576 30.64 -2.55 -11.87
CA LEU A 576 30.77 -3.60 -12.87
C LEU A 576 30.23 -3.17 -14.24
N HIS A 577 29.15 -2.37 -14.28
CA HIS A 577 28.62 -1.80 -15.52
C HIS A 577 29.60 -0.80 -16.15
N ASP A 578 30.23 0.05 -15.35
CA ASP A 578 31.21 1.03 -15.82
C ASP A 578 32.47 0.33 -16.37
N LYS A 579 32.94 -0.74 -15.73
CA LYS A 579 34.02 -1.60 -16.27
C LYS A 579 33.64 -2.31 -17.56
N ASN A 580 32.40 -2.81 -17.67
CA ASN A 580 31.93 -3.42 -18.91
C ASN A 580 31.93 -2.40 -20.07
N ARG A 581 31.47 -1.18 -19.80
CA ARG A 581 31.52 -0.09 -20.78
C ARG A 581 32.95 0.27 -21.17
N GLU A 582 33.87 0.36 -20.22
CA GLU A 582 35.30 0.57 -20.49
C GLU A 582 35.87 -0.56 -21.37
N HIS A 583 35.48 -1.83 -21.13
CA HIS A 583 35.87 -2.95 -21.99
C HIS A 583 35.24 -2.91 -23.39
N GLU A 584 33.99 -2.43 -23.53
CA GLU A 584 33.35 -2.22 -24.84
C GLU A 584 34.04 -1.09 -25.63
N GLU A 585 34.37 0.03 -24.99
CA GLU A 585 35.13 1.14 -25.61
C GLU A 585 36.53 0.65 -26.06
N ASN A 586 37.28 -0.05 -25.20
CA ASN A 586 38.57 -0.66 -25.58
C ASN A 586 38.46 -1.69 -26.72
N LEU A 587 37.36 -2.45 -26.80
CA LEU A 587 37.16 -3.44 -27.87
C LEU A 587 36.91 -2.77 -29.24
N ILE A 588 36.21 -1.63 -29.25
CA ILE A 588 36.00 -0.83 -30.46
C ILE A 588 37.34 -0.28 -30.97
N ASP A 589 38.17 0.28 -30.09
CA ASP A 589 39.51 0.76 -30.45
C ASP A 589 40.38 -0.38 -31.01
N LEU A 590 40.37 -1.56 -30.39
CA LEU A 590 41.14 -2.72 -30.85
C LEU A 590 40.67 -3.22 -32.23
N LEU A 591 39.37 -3.14 -32.52
CA LEU A 591 38.82 -3.47 -33.84
C LEU A 591 39.23 -2.45 -34.90
N HIS A 592 39.27 -1.17 -34.56
CA HIS A 592 39.72 -0.11 -35.48
C HIS A 592 41.23 -0.20 -35.79
N ASP A 593 42.05 -0.52 -34.79
CA ASP A 593 43.47 -0.83 -34.98
C ASP A 593 43.66 -2.07 -35.87
N LYS A 594 42.84 -3.11 -35.68
CA LYS A 594 42.85 -4.31 -36.53
C LYS A 594 42.52 -3.98 -37.99
N GLU A 595 41.44 -3.25 -38.27
CA GLU A 595 41.10 -2.80 -39.64
C GLU A 595 42.23 -1.99 -40.27
N THR A 596 42.84 -1.08 -39.48
CA THR A 596 43.98 -0.26 -39.92
C THR A 596 45.22 -1.10 -40.26
N LEU A 597 45.46 -2.18 -39.51
CA LEU A 597 46.54 -3.13 -39.80
C LEU A 597 46.23 -4.01 -41.01
N GLU A 598 44.99 -4.47 -41.18
CA GLU A 598 44.57 -5.24 -42.36
C GLU A 598 44.74 -4.43 -43.65
N LEU A 599 44.38 -3.14 -43.65
CA LEU A 599 44.64 -2.22 -44.78
C LEU A 599 46.14 -2.07 -45.08
N LYS A 600 47.00 -1.95 -44.05
CA LYS A 600 48.47 -1.87 -44.23
C LYS A 600 49.05 -3.16 -44.80
N VAL A 601 48.53 -4.33 -44.42
CA VAL A 601 48.95 -5.62 -44.98
C VAL A 601 48.61 -5.70 -46.48
N ILE A 602 47.43 -5.24 -46.89
CA ILE A 602 47.02 -5.20 -48.31
C ILE A 602 47.97 -4.31 -49.14
N ASP A 603 48.32 -3.11 -48.66
CA ASP A 603 49.24 -2.20 -49.37
C ASP A 603 50.68 -2.75 -49.45
N LEU A 604 51.14 -3.43 -48.39
CA LEU A 604 52.42 -4.14 -48.39
C LEU A 604 52.43 -5.33 -49.37
N GLU A 605 51.34 -6.10 -49.46
CA GLU A 605 51.20 -7.17 -50.45
C GLU A 605 51.21 -6.63 -51.88
N GLU A 606 50.49 -5.54 -52.17
CA GLU A 606 50.47 -4.94 -53.50
C GLU A 606 51.86 -4.41 -53.88
N SER A 607 52.55 -3.79 -52.93
CA SER A 607 53.94 -3.36 -53.07
C SER A 607 54.88 -4.53 -53.35
N ALA A 608 54.74 -5.65 -52.63
CA ALA A 608 55.53 -6.86 -52.86
C ALA A 608 55.28 -7.46 -54.26
N ARG A 609 54.03 -7.48 -54.73
CA ARG A 609 53.68 -7.94 -56.10
C ARG A 609 54.34 -7.07 -57.17
N LYS A 610 54.31 -5.73 -57.01
CA LYS A 610 55.00 -4.78 -57.92
C LYS A 610 56.51 -5.04 -57.98
N TRP A 611 57.15 -5.28 -56.84
CA TRP A 611 58.58 -5.63 -56.78
C TRP A 611 58.88 -6.98 -57.44
N ALA A 612 58.06 -8.00 -57.21
CA ALA A 612 58.23 -9.33 -57.82
C ALA A 612 58.14 -9.27 -59.36
N GLN A 613 57.15 -8.55 -59.91
CA GLN A 613 57.04 -8.33 -61.36
C GLN A 613 58.30 -7.66 -61.94
N LYS A 614 58.76 -6.57 -61.30
CA LYS A 614 59.96 -5.83 -61.74
C LYS A 614 61.24 -6.68 -61.68
N PHE A 615 61.33 -7.62 -60.74
CA PHE A 615 62.45 -8.56 -60.64
C PHE A 615 62.49 -9.56 -61.82
N VAL A 616 61.32 -10.10 -62.22
CA VAL A 616 61.20 -10.98 -63.39
C VAL A 616 61.59 -10.23 -64.67
N GLU A 617 61.03 -9.04 -64.91
CA GLU A 617 61.36 -8.22 -66.08
C GLU A 617 62.86 -7.89 -66.20
N THR A 618 63.52 -7.68 -65.06
CA THR A 618 64.96 -7.38 -65.03
C THR A 618 65.79 -8.62 -65.34
N THR A 619 65.37 -9.78 -64.82
CA THR A 619 66.03 -11.08 -65.05
C THR A 619 65.99 -11.49 -66.53
N ASP A 620 64.84 -11.30 -67.19
CA ASP A 620 64.71 -11.67 -68.61
C ASP A 620 65.46 -10.72 -69.55
N LYS A 621 65.54 -9.42 -69.22
CA LYS A 621 66.43 -8.46 -69.90
C LYS A 621 67.90 -8.90 -69.80
N GLN A 622 68.33 -9.38 -68.63
CA GLN A 622 69.71 -9.82 -68.41
C GLN A 622 70.04 -11.11 -69.19
N LYS A 623 69.13 -12.08 -69.25
CA LYS A 623 69.29 -13.27 -70.12
C LYS A 623 69.45 -12.90 -71.59
N LEU A 624 68.62 -11.98 -72.09
CA LEU A 624 68.67 -11.54 -73.50
C LEU A 624 70.01 -10.89 -73.87
N ILE A 625 70.56 -10.07 -72.97
CA ILE A 625 71.89 -9.45 -73.14
C ILE A 625 72.98 -10.53 -73.23
N GLN A 626 72.95 -11.54 -72.36
CA GLN A 626 73.92 -12.64 -72.36
C GLN A 626 73.94 -13.40 -73.70
N THR A 627 72.77 -13.80 -74.21
CA THR A 627 72.67 -14.51 -75.50
C THR A 627 73.19 -13.69 -76.68
N ASN A 628 73.02 -12.37 -76.66
CA ASN A 628 73.53 -11.49 -77.71
C ASN A 628 75.06 -11.35 -77.67
N HIS A 629 75.65 -11.33 -76.47
CA HIS A 629 77.11 -11.27 -76.29
C HIS A 629 77.81 -12.50 -76.88
N GLU A 630 77.30 -13.70 -76.59
CA GLU A 630 77.88 -14.98 -77.05
C GLU A 630 77.86 -15.10 -78.58
N LYS A 631 76.76 -14.69 -79.23
CA LYS A 631 76.66 -14.67 -80.71
C LYS A 631 77.69 -13.74 -81.36
N LEU A 632 77.92 -12.55 -80.77
CA LEU A 632 78.87 -11.58 -81.30
C LEU A 632 80.31 -12.11 -81.24
N LEU A 633 80.68 -12.73 -80.11
CA LEU A 633 82.01 -13.30 -79.90
C LEU A 633 82.34 -14.42 -80.90
N GLY A 634 81.37 -15.30 -81.19
CA GLY A 634 81.54 -16.39 -82.17
C GLY A 634 81.78 -15.89 -83.61
N ASN A 635 81.13 -14.80 -84.02
CA ASN A 635 81.35 -14.20 -85.33
C ASN A 635 82.75 -13.58 -85.47
N LEU A 636 83.21 -12.87 -84.42
CA LEU A 636 84.52 -12.20 -84.42
C LEU A 636 85.67 -13.21 -84.58
N LYS A 637 85.61 -14.35 -83.87
CA LYS A 637 86.62 -15.41 -83.96
C LYS A 637 86.75 -16.01 -85.37
N ARG A 638 85.63 -16.19 -86.09
CA ARG A 638 85.64 -16.69 -87.48
C ARG A 638 86.31 -15.70 -88.44
N GLN A 639 86.02 -14.41 -88.31
CA GLN A 639 86.59 -13.36 -89.16
C GLN A 639 88.11 -13.27 -89.00
N HIS A 640 88.63 -13.39 -87.78
CA HIS A 640 90.06 -13.36 -87.50
C HIS A 640 90.83 -14.50 -88.18
N LYS A 641 90.31 -15.75 -88.11
CA LYS A 641 90.92 -16.91 -88.80
C LYS A 641 91.00 -16.68 -90.33
N PHE A 642 89.92 -16.19 -90.93
CA PHE A 642 89.86 -15.95 -92.37
C PHE A 642 90.93 -14.95 -92.83
N SER A 643 91.05 -13.82 -92.11
CA SER A 643 92.00 -12.75 -92.44
C SER A 643 93.47 -13.21 -92.46
N ILE A 644 93.88 -14.07 -91.53
CA ILE A 644 95.28 -14.51 -91.45
C ILE A 644 95.62 -15.52 -92.55
N LEU A 645 94.70 -16.41 -92.91
CA LEU A 645 94.89 -17.31 -94.05
C LEU A 645 95.04 -16.52 -95.36
N THR A 646 94.28 -15.43 -95.56
CA THR A 646 94.43 -14.54 -96.72
C THR A 646 95.83 -13.93 -96.79
N TYR A 647 96.36 -13.49 -95.64
CA TYR A 647 97.71 -12.94 -95.56
C TYR A 647 98.78 -13.97 -95.99
N CYS A 648 98.69 -15.20 -95.51
CA CYS A 648 99.63 -16.26 -95.88
C CYS A 648 99.58 -16.63 -97.37
N ILE A 649 98.38 -16.66 -97.96
CA ILE A 649 98.16 -16.87 -99.41
C ILE A 649 98.86 -15.77 -100.22
N ASN A 650 98.64 -14.50 -99.85
CA ASN A 650 99.23 -13.35 -100.54
C ASN A 650 100.76 -13.35 -100.46
N GLN A 651 101.34 -13.71 -99.32
CA GLN A 651 102.80 -13.82 -99.15
C GLN A 651 103.41 -14.90 -100.08
N MET A 652 102.79 -16.07 -100.19
CA MET A 652 103.26 -17.13 -101.10
C MET A 652 103.12 -16.71 -102.57
N HIS A 653 102.07 -15.96 -102.93
CA HIS A 653 101.92 -15.40 -104.28
C HIS A 653 103.03 -14.40 -104.61
N ASP A 654 103.34 -13.47 -103.71
CA ASP A 654 104.43 -12.50 -103.89
C ASP A 654 105.79 -13.21 -104.06
N GLY A 655 106.05 -14.28 -103.29
CA GLY A 655 107.22 -15.16 -103.50
C GLY A 655 107.28 -15.77 -104.91
N VAL A 656 106.15 -16.23 -105.45
CA VAL A 656 106.02 -16.76 -106.82
C VAL A 656 106.24 -15.68 -107.89
N ASP A 657 105.76 -14.46 -107.67
CA ASP A 657 105.92 -13.37 -108.64
C ASP A 657 107.34 -12.79 -108.62
N ARG A 658 107.99 -12.68 -107.45
CA ARG A 658 109.42 -12.35 -107.35
C ARG A 658 110.30 -13.30 -108.16
N MET A 659 109.92 -14.59 -108.29
CA MET A 659 110.64 -15.58 -109.11
C MET A 659 110.75 -15.19 -110.61
N LYS A 660 109.86 -14.32 -111.09
CA LYS A 660 109.82 -13.85 -112.49
C LYS A 660 110.73 -12.63 -112.73
N ASN A 661 111.20 -11.95 -111.68
CA ASN A 661 112.02 -10.76 -111.81
C ASN A 661 113.44 -11.08 -112.31
N LYS A 662 113.95 -10.24 -113.23
CA LYS A 662 115.27 -10.41 -113.84
C LYS A 662 116.43 -10.25 -112.85
N GLU A 663 116.27 -9.52 -111.75
CA GLU A 663 117.37 -9.25 -110.81
C GLU A 663 117.89 -10.53 -110.11
N LEU A 664 116.99 -11.48 -109.82
CA LEU A 664 117.33 -12.80 -109.28
C LEU A 664 118.14 -13.69 -110.24
N SER A 665 118.41 -13.27 -111.49
CA SER A 665 119.22 -14.07 -112.42
C SER A 665 120.71 -14.10 -112.10
N GLY A 666 121.20 -13.20 -111.23
CA GLY A 666 122.61 -13.13 -110.81
C GLY A 666 122.95 -13.94 -109.56
N GLU A 667 121.97 -14.28 -108.72
CA GLU A 667 122.21 -14.96 -107.44
C GLU A 667 122.51 -16.45 -107.61
N LYS A 668 123.53 -16.92 -106.87
CA LYS A 668 124.05 -18.28 -106.89
C LYS A 668 124.08 -18.85 -105.48
N ASN A 669 123.07 -19.62 -105.10
CA ASN A 669 123.00 -20.30 -103.80
C ASN A 669 123.29 -21.80 -103.94
N THR A 670 123.94 -22.37 -102.92
CA THR A 670 124.18 -23.81 -102.82
C THR A 670 122.87 -24.56 -102.62
N SER A 671 122.75 -25.72 -103.28
CA SER A 671 121.60 -26.61 -103.20
C SER A 671 121.35 -27.17 -101.80
N GLU A 672 122.35 -27.18 -100.92
CA GLU A 672 122.24 -27.57 -99.51
C GLU A 672 121.30 -26.66 -98.70
N TYR A 673 121.37 -25.33 -98.92
CA TYR A 673 120.52 -24.37 -98.20
C TYR A 673 119.04 -24.54 -98.60
N LEU A 674 118.79 -24.72 -99.90
CA LEU A 674 117.46 -25.05 -100.42
C LEU A 674 116.94 -26.37 -99.85
N LEU A 675 117.79 -27.41 -99.76
CA LEU A 675 117.42 -28.70 -99.21
C LEU A 675 117.02 -28.59 -97.71
N SER A 676 117.72 -27.77 -96.94
CA SER A 676 117.33 -27.42 -95.55
C SER A 676 115.94 -26.77 -95.49
N LYS A 677 115.66 -25.76 -96.33
CA LYS A 677 114.34 -25.10 -96.38
C LYS A 677 113.22 -26.07 -96.76
N ILE A 678 113.46 -26.98 -97.71
CA ILE A 678 112.49 -28.01 -98.10
C ILE A 678 112.21 -28.97 -96.94
N GLN A 679 113.22 -29.37 -96.16
CA GLN A 679 113.02 -30.20 -94.96
C GLN A 679 112.20 -29.46 -93.89
N MET A 680 112.44 -28.17 -93.68
CA MET A 680 111.66 -27.35 -92.74
C MET A 680 110.19 -27.22 -93.18
N ALA A 681 109.92 -27.04 -94.48
CA ALA A 681 108.57 -27.04 -95.03
C ALA A 681 107.84 -28.38 -94.86
N ILE A 682 108.52 -29.52 -95.06
CA ILE A 682 107.93 -30.85 -94.80
C ILE A 682 107.56 -31.00 -93.32
N ALA A 683 108.43 -30.58 -92.39
CA ALA A 683 108.16 -30.64 -90.96
C ALA A 683 106.96 -29.76 -90.57
N SER A 684 106.90 -28.53 -91.08
CA SER A 684 105.79 -27.60 -90.83
C SER A 684 104.47 -28.09 -91.45
N THR A 685 104.50 -28.67 -92.66
CA THR A 685 103.33 -29.28 -93.30
C THR A 685 102.73 -30.42 -92.46
N LYS A 686 103.57 -31.31 -91.91
CA LYS A 686 103.12 -32.37 -90.98
C LYS A 686 102.50 -31.79 -89.71
N LYS A 687 103.09 -30.73 -89.15
CA LYS A 687 102.57 -30.07 -87.95
C LYS A 687 101.23 -29.37 -88.20
N ILE A 688 101.03 -28.75 -89.37
CA ILE A 688 99.72 -28.23 -89.81
C ILE A 688 98.70 -29.36 -89.91
N GLN A 689 99.06 -30.51 -90.50
CA GLN A 689 98.21 -31.68 -90.61
C GLN A 689 97.73 -32.19 -89.24
N ASP A 690 98.65 -32.34 -88.27
CA ASP A 690 98.32 -32.76 -86.91
C ASP A 690 97.45 -31.74 -86.14
N LEU A 691 97.74 -30.44 -86.30
CA LEU A 691 96.96 -29.36 -85.70
C LEU A 691 95.56 -29.25 -86.31
N TYR A 692 95.42 -29.52 -87.61
CA TYR A 692 94.11 -29.57 -88.28
C TYR A 692 93.28 -30.76 -87.80
N LYS A 693 93.90 -31.93 -87.57
CA LYS A 693 93.23 -33.12 -87.00
C LYS A 693 92.73 -32.91 -85.58
N LYS A 694 93.47 -32.15 -84.77
CA LYS A 694 93.12 -31.81 -83.39
C LYS A 694 92.08 -30.69 -83.25
N LYS A 695 91.53 -30.18 -84.37
CA LYS A 695 90.58 -29.07 -84.41
C LYS A 695 89.19 -29.46 -83.86
N ASN A 696 89.07 -29.52 -82.54
CA ASN A 696 87.81 -29.17 -81.89
C ASN A 696 87.64 -27.64 -81.99
N GLU A 697 86.49 -27.17 -82.46
CA GLU A 697 86.25 -25.74 -82.72
C GLU A 697 86.21 -24.86 -81.44
N SER A 698 86.32 -25.49 -80.26
CA SER A 698 86.31 -24.86 -78.95
C SER A 698 87.70 -24.63 -78.33
N ASP A 699 88.78 -25.26 -78.83
CA ASP A 699 90.13 -25.02 -78.29
C ASP A 699 90.82 -23.86 -79.01
N GLU A 700 90.80 -22.71 -78.34
CA GLU A 700 91.45 -21.47 -78.75
C GLU A 700 92.97 -21.64 -78.86
N THR A 701 93.57 -22.49 -78.01
CA THR A 701 95.00 -22.81 -78.00
C THR A 701 95.42 -23.54 -79.27
N THR A 702 94.71 -24.62 -79.63
CA THR A 702 94.95 -25.39 -80.86
C THR A 702 94.65 -24.56 -82.11
N THR A 703 93.63 -23.70 -82.09
CA THR A 703 93.31 -22.79 -83.20
C THR A 703 94.42 -21.75 -83.43
N LEU A 704 94.97 -21.15 -82.36
CA LEU A 704 96.09 -20.21 -82.45
C LEU A 704 97.37 -20.91 -82.94
N ALA A 705 97.65 -22.12 -82.43
CA ALA A 705 98.79 -22.93 -82.86
C ALA A 705 98.72 -23.29 -84.35
N PHE A 706 97.54 -23.69 -84.86
CA PHE A 706 97.30 -23.94 -86.28
C PHE A 706 97.60 -22.70 -87.14
N ILE A 707 97.10 -21.53 -86.73
CA ILE A 707 97.30 -20.27 -87.45
C ILE A 707 98.80 -19.89 -87.50
N ASN A 708 99.51 -19.98 -86.39
CA ASN A 708 100.94 -19.66 -86.31
C ASN A 708 101.79 -20.62 -87.17
N GLU A 709 101.43 -21.90 -87.23
CA GLU A 709 102.11 -22.86 -88.10
C GLU A 709 101.82 -22.58 -89.58
N CYS A 710 100.59 -22.16 -89.92
CA CYS A 710 100.28 -21.72 -91.29
C CYS A 710 101.14 -20.54 -91.74
N ILE A 711 101.39 -19.55 -90.88
CA ILE A 711 102.34 -18.46 -91.19
C ILE A 711 103.76 -19.02 -91.41
N THR A 712 104.17 -19.96 -90.56
CA THR A 712 105.50 -20.58 -90.57
C THR A 712 105.77 -21.33 -91.89
N LEU A 713 104.85 -22.21 -92.32
CA LEU A 713 104.98 -22.90 -93.60
C LEU A 713 104.95 -21.91 -94.78
N SER A 714 104.10 -20.87 -94.76
CA SER A 714 104.05 -19.91 -95.88
C SER A 714 105.40 -19.21 -96.12
N ASN A 715 106.14 -18.89 -95.04
CA ASN A 715 107.49 -18.33 -95.15
C ASN A 715 108.48 -19.34 -95.76
N TYR A 716 108.45 -20.61 -95.35
CA TYR A 716 109.31 -21.64 -95.96
C TYR A 716 108.98 -21.88 -97.44
N MET A 717 107.72 -21.80 -97.84
CA MET A 717 107.34 -21.93 -99.25
C MET A 717 107.88 -20.75 -100.08
N VAL A 718 107.82 -19.51 -99.56
CA VAL A 718 108.46 -18.34 -100.18
C VAL A 718 109.97 -18.55 -100.34
N ASP A 719 110.66 -19.01 -99.29
CA ASP A 719 112.10 -19.33 -99.34
C ASP A 719 112.43 -20.41 -100.39
N ILE A 720 111.60 -21.45 -100.51
CA ILE A 720 111.76 -22.54 -101.49
C ILE A 720 111.65 -22.03 -102.93
N VAL A 721 110.75 -21.08 -103.20
CA VAL A 721 110.64 -20.45 -104.54
C VAL A 721 111.87 -19.61 -104.85
N ILE A 722 112.22 -18.69 -103.96
CA ILE A 722 113.29 -17.71 -104.18
C ILE A 722 114.64 -18.44 -104.32
N HIS A 723 114.98 -19.32 -103.38
CA HIS A 723 116.23 -20.08 -103.44
C HIS A 723 116.18 -21.23 -104.44
N GLY A 724 115.00 -21.77 -104.75
CA GLY A 724 114.78 -22.68 -105.88
C GLY A 724 115.20 -22.05 -107.20
N LYS A 725 114.88 -20.77 -107.41
CA LYS A 725 115.30 -20.00 -108.59
C LYS A 725 116.81 -19.72 -108.59
N ALA A 726 117.39 -19.30 -107.47
CA ALA A 726 118.85 -19.08 -107.38
C ALA A 726 119.67 -20.37 -107.62
N ALA A 727 119.26 -21.50 -107.03
CA ALA A 727 119.90 -22.81 -107.24
C ALA A 727 119.70 -23.32 -108.70
N SER A 728 118.52 -23.10 -109.28
CA SER A 728 118.22 -23.37 -110.69
C SER A 728 119.14 -22.60 -111.65
N ASN A 729 119.39 -21.32 -111.36
CA ASN A 729 120.31 -20.49 -112.14
C ASN A 729 121.77 -20.95 -112.00
N PHE A 730 122.20 -21.35 -110.79
CA PHE A 730 123.54 -21.89 -110.55
C PHE A 730 123.79 -23.21 -111.32
N ALA A 731 122.82 -24.12 -111.29
CA ALA A 731 122.91 -25.44 -111.92
C ALA A 731 122.45 -25.49 -113.39
N GLN A 732 122.06 -24.34 -113.98
CA GLN A 732 121.45 -24.22 -115.32
C GLN A 732 120.24 -25.16 -115.55
N ASN A 733 119.49 -25.48 -114.49
CA ASN A 733 118.38 -26.43 -114.54
C ASN A 733 117.04 -25.70 -114.31
N VAL A 734 116.33 -25.38 -115.39
CA VAL A 734 115.05 -24.63 -115.35
C VAL A 734 113.92 -25.43 -114.68
N ASP A 735 113.96 -26.76 -114.75
CA ASP A 735 112.91 -27.63 -114.19
C ASP A 735 112.85 -27.58 -112.67
N LEU A 736 113.96 -27.29 -111.98
CA LEU A 736 113.96 -27.10 -110.53
C LEU A 736 113.13 -25.86 -110.13
N ALA A 737 113.34 -24.72 -110.79
CA ALA A 737 112.59 -23.49 -110.48
C ALA A 737 111.08 -23.66 -110.76
N ASN A 738 110.72 -24.26 -111.89
CA ASN A 738 109.32 -24.59 -112.18
C ASN A 738 108.72 -25.51 -111.11
N SER A 739 109.47 -26.53 -110.68
CA SER A 739 109.00 -27.45 -109.63
C SER A 739 108.78 -26.76 -108.28
N CYS A 740 109.69 -25.85 -107.87
CA CYS A 740 109.53 -25.07 -106.63
C CYS A 740 108.30 -24.14 -106.69
N ARG A 741 108.08 -23.49 -107.84
CA ARG A 741 106.90 -22.67 -108.09
C ARG A 741 105.62 -23.49 -107.99
N ASP A 742 105.54 -24.60 -108.71
CA ASP A 742 104.32 -25.40 -108.82
C ASP A 742 103.98 -26.14 -107.51
N THR A 743 104.99 -26.42 -106.67
CA THR A 743 104.81 -26.90 -105.29
C THR A 743 104.27 -25.80 -104.36
N THR A 744 104.63 -24.54 -104.61
CA THR A 744 104.18 -23.38 -103.81
C THR A 744 102.77 -22.93 -104.18
N LEU A 745 102.44 -22.93 -105.46
CA LEU A 745 101.06 -22.76 -105.94
C LEU A 745 100.13 -23.82 -105.33
N TYR A 746 100.58 -25.07 -105.26
CA TYR A 746 99.82 -26.14 -104.60
C TYR A 746 99.62 -25.93 -103.08
N CYS A 747 100.57 -25.27 -102.41
CA CYS A 747 100.39 -24.87 -101.00
C CYS A 747 99.38 -23.73 -100.84
N ILE A 748 99.29 -22.82 -101.81
CA ILE A 748 98.26 -21.76 -101.85
C ILE A 748 96.85 -22.36 -101.99
N ASP A 749 96.68 -23.37 -102.85
CA ASP A 749 95.39 -24.07 -103.02
C ASP A 749 94.93 -24.70 -101.69
N ILE A 750 95.84 -25.33 -100.94
CA ILE A 750 95.57 -25.88 -99.60
C ILE A 750 95.09 -24.80 -98.62
N TYR A 751 95.72 -23.63 -98.64
CA TYR A 751 95.36 -22.53 -97.72
C TYR A 751 94.01 -21.92 -98.09
N THR A 752 93.71 -21.84 -99.38
CA THR A 752 92.40 -21.42 -99.90
C THR A 752 91.31 -22.39 -99.42
N ASN A 753 91.58 -23.71 -99.46
CA ASN A 753 90.66 -24.71 -98.91
C ASN A 753 90.44 -24.53 -97.40
N TYR A 754 91.47 -24.19 -96.61
CA TYR A 754 91.34 -23.90 -95.17
C TYR A 754 90.51 -22.65 -94.84
N GLN A 755 90.27 -21.75 -95.80
CA GLN A 755 89.33 -20.63 -95.65
C GLN A 755 87.87 -21.06 -95.84
N THR A 756 87.62 -22.08 -96.66
CA THR A 756 86.26 -22.59 -96.92
C THR A 756 85.77 -23.52 -95.80
N PRO A 757 84.51 -23.39 -95.33
CA PRO A 757 83.96 -24.31 -94.33
C PRO A 757 83.74 -25.75 -94.83
N SER A 758 83.74 -25.97 -96.15
CA SER A 758 83.21 -27.16 -96.82
C SER A 758 84.26 -28.18 -97.30
N ALA A 759 85.55 -27.86 -97.24
CA ALA A 759 86.64 -28.76 -97.64
C ALA A 759 87.21 -29.54 -96.42
N SER A 760 86.46 -30.49 -95.87
CA SER A 760 86.90 -31.29 -94.71
C SER A 760 87.60 -32.61 -95.07
N ASN A 761 87.25 -33.22 -96.21
CA ASN A 761 87.54 -34.65 -96.44
C ASN A 761 88.77 -34.93 -97.34
N ASP A 762 89.45 -33.90 -97.85
CA ASP A 762 90.62 -34.07 -98.72
C ASP A 762 91.90 -33.36 -98.25
N ASN A 763 91.85 -32.55 -97.20
CA ASN A 763 93.02 -31.79 -96.73
C ASN A 763 94.18 -32.72 -96.34
N ASP A 764 93.88 -33.91 -95.81
CA ASP A 764 94.88 -34.93 -95.48
C ASP A 764 95.57 -35.49 -96.73
N LYS A 765 94.82 -35.70 -97.83
CA LYS A 765 95.39 -36.10 -99.12
C LYS A 765 96.22 -34.96 -99.71
N GLN A 766 95.73 -33.73 -99.63
CA GLN A 766 96.42 -32.56 -100.15
C GLN A 766 97.72 -32.26 -99.41
N THR A 767 97.75 -32.31 -98.07
CA THR A 767 99.01 -32.14 -97.31
C THR A 767 99.99 -33.28 -97.55
N ASN A 768 99.52 -34.52 -97.72
CA ASN A 768 100.37 -35.65 -98.10
C ASN A 768 100.97 -35.49 -99.51
N GLU A 769 100.19 -34.99 -100.47
CA GLU A 769 100.64 -34.67 -101.83
C GLU A 769 101.64 -33.50 -101.82
N LEU A 770 101.44 -32.47 -101.00
CA LEU A 770 102.43 -31.39 -100.81
C LEU A 770 103.75 -31.95 -100.26
N ILE A 771 103.69 -32.84 -99.26
CA ILE A 771 104.87 -33.55 -98.75
C ILE A 771 105.52 -34.40 -99.86
N HIS A 772 104.74 -35.05 -100.74
CA HIS A 772 105.29 -35.80 -101.86
C HIS A 772 106.04 -34.89 -102.85
N ARG A 773 105.47 -33.74 -103.20
CA ARG A 773 106.10 -32.74 -104.08
C ARG A 773 107.38 -32.17 -103.47
N LEU A 774 107.37 -31.82 -102.19
CA LEU A 774 108.55 -31.38 -101.45
C LEU A 774 109.65 -32.48 -101.42
N ASN A 775 109.30 -33.76 -101.22
CA ASN A 775 110.27 -34.86 -101.32
C ASN A 775 110.82 -35.02 -102.76
N SER A 776 110.00 -34.80 -103.79
CA SER A 776 110.47 -34.78 -105.19
C SER A 776 111.50 -33.67 -105.42
N LEU A 777 111.30 -32.48 -104.82
CA LEU A 777 112.29 -31.40 -104.85
C LEU A 777 113.60 -31.78 -104.15
N ILE A 778 113.56 -32.52 -103.03
CA ILE A 778 114.77 -33.02 -102.36
C ILE A 778 115.59 -33.91 -103.31
N GLU A 779 114.96 -34.86 -104.00
CA GLU A 779 115.68 -35.72 -104.94
C GLU A 779 116.24 -34.95 -106.13
N LYS A 780 115.49 -33.97 -106.68
CA LYS A 780 116.03 -33.06 -107.70
C LYS A 780 117.25 -32.30 -107.18
N CYS A 781 117.22 -31.74 -105.96
CA CYS A 781 118.37 -31.07 -105.35
C CYS A 781 119.56 -32.02 -105.14
N LYS A 782 119.34 -33.28 -104.72
CA LYS A 782 120.39 -34.29 -104.56
C LYS A 782 121.05 -34.68 -105.87
N THR A 783 120.30 -34.76 -106.97
CA THR A 783 120.90 -35.03 -108.30
C THR A 783 121.83 -33.91 -108.77
N LEU A 784 121.60 -32.67 -108.31
CA LEU A 784 122.46 -31.52 -108.55
C LEU A 784 123.65 -31.40 -107.60
N LEU A 785 123.69 -32.17 -106.50
CA LEU A 785 124.83 -32.26 -105.57
C LEU A 785 125.85 -33.36 -105.96
N LYS A 786 125.54 -34.17 -106.98
CA LYS A 786 126.40 -35.26 -107.49
C LYS A 786 127.06 -34.94 -108.84
N LYS A 787 126.96 -33.69 -109.29
CA LYS A 787 127.63 -33.10 -110.45
C LYS A 787 128.37 -31.85 -110.01
#